data_AF-A0A1E4SW75-F1
#
_entry.id   AF-A0A1E4SW75-F1
#
_cell.length_a   1.000
_cell.length_b   1.000
_cell.length_c   1.000
_cell.angle_alpha   90.00
_cell.angle_beta   90.00
_cell.angle_gamma   90.00
#
_symmetry.space_group_name_H-M   'P 1'
#
loop_
_entity.id
_entity.type
_entity.pdbx_description
1 polymer ?
#
loop_
_entity_poly.entity_id
_entity_poly.type
_entity_poly.pdbx_seq_one_letter_code
_entity_poly.pdbx_strand_id
1 'polypeptide(L)'
;MSQEEPSSSENRYSLLLTPELQERIRHLGDHVLHNEALNERLRTIGDQVLHNEAFNERIRNIGDHVIHDIWQDDDETQEVEHFNYKQELKKKFSIASIIGLGFSLMNVPFGIASTLSIGLVCGSSFTILWGWVLFSFFTVMISLSLSEIAARFPSSGGVYHFSSILANEKYSLISSWFTGWFLVLGNWLMFISYAFGGSQFILSIFGLKQSDYKHDDYIVLLTYFGIIALCTLVNLKFQSQLERINKLCIYWTIYTVLVMDFLLMIFSNDFHDLKYILTNFDASRSGWPDALAFIIGGIQFASLTFNGYGMIVSMSEEVKEPEKTIPKGLIMSVLISALTGLIFIIPILSILPDLNSLLDDNPDIFPIDIVFKLSTKSFLVSFVLVILIAGSLTFATIGSLTTASRTVYAFGRDHGLPFNSLWQQVDTMENEEIVPKNALLLSVGVSCFLGSFSLVSSSAFNAFVGCAVISLNLANGIPILSSILNKRKKIKGSAFKLRKIGYLVNILSCIFIVLTIIVLCFPPSRYIDIRTMNYAVLVFFLFTFGIAIGYFSWGKKNFQGPLLDRDYSAESQIGTVPLEIIQSHDHDISGDGQFVEEDPEYFRHGSDEDIQMDTNDDDTETLFELPDHSSISSLREDPAKNARSSDQADTS
;
A
#
# COMPACT_ATOMS: atom_id res chain seq x y z
N MET A 1 71.62 -21.35 2.29
CA MET A 1 71.57 -20.01 2.93
C MET A 1 70.18 -19.47 2.62
N SER A 2 69.19 -19.63 3.50
CA SER A 2 68.96 -18.90 4.77
C SER A 2 68.28 -17.53 4.51
N GLN A 3 67.30 -17.03 5.27
CA GLN A 3 66.33 -17.58 6.25
C GLN A 3 65.44 -16.37 6.67
N GLU A 4 64.15 -16.56 7.01
CA GLU A 4 63.26 -15.55 7.69
C GLU A 4 63.03 -14.20 6.94
N GLU A 5 61.97 -13.40 7.13
CA GLU A 5 60.71 -13.42 7.92
C GLU A 5 59.70 -12.42 7.28
N PRO A 6 58.37 -12.56 7.47
CA PRO A 6 57.42 -11.44 7.28
C PRO A 6 56.71 -11.05 8.59
N SER A 7 56.97 -9.84 9.09
CA SER A 7 56.45 -9.36 10.38
C SER A 7 55.08 -8.66 10.29
N SER A 8 54.09 -9.24 10.99
CA SER A 8 53.04 -8.57 11.77
C SER A 8 52.22 -7.41 11.15
N SER A 9 50.95 -7.69 10.80
CA SER A 9 49.84 -6.75 11.04
C SER A 9 48.49 -7.40 11.41
N GLU A 10 48.40 -8.74 11.42
CA GLU A 10 47.38 -9.46 12.20
C GLU A 10 47.63 -9.27 13.71
N ASN A 11 47.08 -8.21 14.32
CA ASN A 11 46.61 -8.15 15.71
C ASN A 11 46.17 -6.72 16.10
N ARG A 12 44.87 -6.40 15.96
CA ARG A 12 44.23 -5.27 16.66
C ARG A 12 42.83 -5.58 17.23
N TYR A 13 42.48 -6.86 17.38
CA TYR A 13 41.25 -7.31 18.05
C TYR A 13 41.50 -8.05 19.37
N SER A 14 42.74 -8.14 19.84
CA SER A 14 43.19 -8.95 20.98
C SER A 14 43.35 -8.19 22.31
N LEU A 15 42.66 -7.05 22.49
CA LEU A 15 42.92 -6.10 23.59
C LEU A 15 41.84 -6.05 24.70
N LEU A 16 41.06 -7.13 24.89
CA LEU A 16 40.02 -7.22 25.94
C LEU A 16 39.95 -8.55 26.71
N LEU A 17 40.93 -9.45 26.54
CA LEU A 17 40.99 -10.71 27.30
C LEU A 17 42.41 -10.92 27.86
N THR A 18 42.52 -11.18 29.16
CA THR A 18 43.81 -11.50 29.78
C THR A 18 44.32 -12.87 29.30
N PRO A 19 45.65 -13.09 29.21
CA PRO A 19 46.20 -14.35 28.71
C PRO A 19 45.71 -15.60 29.46
N GLU A 20 45.61 -15.51 30.80
CA GLU A 20 45.05 -16.58 31.64
C GLU A 20 43.59 -16.94 31.29
N LEU A 21 42.79 -15.97 30.83
CA LEU A 21 41.40 -16.23 30.47
C LEU A 21 41.29 -16.93 29.12
N GLN A 22 42.14 -16.57 28.15
CA GLN A 22 42.23 -17.28 26.87
C GLN A 22 42.71 -18.72 27.08
N GLU A 23 43.70 -18.93 27.94
CA GLU A 23 44.22 -20.26 28.27
C GLU A 23 43.18 -21.11 29.01
N ARG A 24 42.44 -20.53 29.98
CA ARG A 24 41.31 -21.21 30.63
C ARG A 24 40.16 -21.54 29.69
N ILE A 25 39.81 -20.65 28.76
CA ILE A 25 38.75 -20.90 27.77
C ILE A 25 39.18 -22.02 26.80
N ARG A 26 40.45 -22.04 26.38
CA ARG A 26 41.01 -23.11 25.55
C ARG A 26 40.99 -24.45 26.28
N HIS A 27 41.46 -24.46 27.53
CA HIS A 27 41.45 -25.64 28.38
C HIS A 27 40.03 -26.12 28.73
N LEU A 28 39.03 -25.24 28.81
CA LEU A 28 37.61 -25.63 28.91
C LEU A 28 37.08 -26.21 27.59
N GLY A 29 37.40 -25.58 26.45
CA GLY A 29 37.00 -26.04 25.12
C GLY A 29 37.52 -27.44 24.82
N ASP A 30 38.81 -27.68 25.09
CA ASP A 30 39.43 -29.00 24.94
C ASP A 30 38.82 -30.03 25.91
N HIS A 31 38.49 -29.63 27.14
CA HIS A 31 37.79 -30.49 28.11
C HIS A 31 36.36 -30.85 27.71
N VAL A 32 35.66 -29.98 26.97
CA VAL A 32 34.30 -30.26 26.48
C VAL A 32 34.34 -31.11 25.21
N LEU A 33 35.28 -30.82 24.30
CA LEU A 33 35.43 -31.56 23.04
C LEU A 33 35.91 -33.01 23.26
N HIS A 34 36.78 -33.26 24.24
CA HIS A 34 37.34 -34.60 24.52
C HIS A 34 36.60 -35.37 25.63
N ASN A 35 35.49 -34.85 26.17
CA ASN A 35 34.69 -35.59 27.15
C ASN A 35 33.74 -36.56 26.45
N GLU A 36 34.24 -37.76 26.12
CA GLU A 36 33.48 -38.82 25.46
C GLU A 36 32.16 -39.11 26.17
N ALA A 37 32.13 -39.13 27.51
CA ALA A 37 30.91 -39.37 28.29
C ALA A 37 29.86 -38.25 28.14
N LEU A 38 30.25 -37.02 27.82
CA LEU A 38 29.33 -35.92 27.52
C LEU A 38 28.79 -36.03 26.08
N ASN A 39 29.67 -36.30 25.12
CA ASN A 39 29.31 -36.49 23.71
C ASN A 39 28.42 -37.73 23.50
N GLU A 40 28.68 -38.81 24.23
CA GLU A 40 27.86 -40.03 24.23
C GLU A 40 26.48 -39.78 24.83
N ARG A 41 26.38 -39.00 25.93
CA ARG A 41 25.09 -38.54 26.47
C ARG A 41 24.32 -37.63 25.50
N LEU A 42 24.99 -36.70 24.83
CA LEU A 42 24.36 -35.83 23.83
C LEU A 42 23.89 -36.62 22.60
N ARG A 43 24.66 -37.63 22.14
CA ARG A 43 24.20 -38.58 21.13
C ARG A 43 23.00 -39.39 21.61
N THR A 44 23.04 -39.92 22.82
CA THR A 44 21.92 -40.69 23.41
C THR A 44 20.64 -39.83 23.50
N ILE A 45 20.75 -38.55 23.86
CA ILE A 45 19.61 -37.61 23.87
C ILE A 45 19.16 -37.29 22.44
N GLY A 46 20.09 -37.09 21.50
CA GLY A 46 19.78 -36.88 20.09
C GLY A 46 19.01 -38.06 19.48
N ASP A 47 19.50 -39.28 19.70
CA ASP A 47 18.87 -40.52 19.26
C ASP A 47 17.51 -40.74 19.95
N GLN A 48 17.40 -40.46 21.26
CA GLN A 48 16.12 -40.52 21.98
C GLN A 48 15.09 -39.52 21.46
N VAL A 49 15.50 -38.35 20.96
CA VAL A 49 14.59 -37.37 20.34
C VAL A 49 14.25 -37.79 18.91
N LEU A 50 15.22 -38.26 18.13
CA LEU A 50 15.04 -38.69 16.73
C LEU A 50 14.23 -39.99 16.60
N HIS A 51 14.32 -40.89 17.59
CA HIS A 51 13.55 -42.14 17.65
C HIS A 51 12.32 -42.05 18.57
N ASN A 52 11.92 -40.84 19.01
CA ASN A 52 10.67 -40.66 19.74
C ASN A 52 9.50 -40.75 18.76
N GLU A 53 8.98 -41.96 18.55
CA GLU A 53 7.88 -42.24 17.63
C GLU A 53 6.67 -41.33 17.88
N ALA A 54 6.33 -41.03 19.14
CA ALA A 54 5.22 -40.14 19.49
C ALA A 54 5.46 -38.65 19.14
N PHE A 55 6.73 -38.21 19.10
CA PHE A 55 7.08 -36.86 18.63
C PHE A 55 7.07 -36.79 17.10
N ASN A 56 7.63 -37.81 16.44
CA ASN A 56 7.62 -37.92 14.99
C ASN A 56 6.21 -38.11 14.45
N GLU A 57 5.36 -38.91 15.09
CA GLU A 57 3.92 -38.99 14.79
C GLU A 57 3.22 -37.66 14.99
N ARG A 58 3.54 -36.88 16.04
CA ARG A 58 2.94 -35.53 16.18
C ARG A 58 3.34 -34.60 15.05
N ILE A 59 4.61 -34.57 14.64
CA ILE A 59 5.05 -33.74 13.51
C ILE A 59 4.46 -34.26 12.20
N ARG A 60 4.41 -35.59 11.99
CA ARG A 60 3.83 -36.19 10.80
C ARG A 60 2.33 -35.98 10.73
N ASN A 61 1.58 -36.12 11.83
CA ASN A 61 0.15 -35.83 11.90
C ASN A 61 -0.14 -34.33 11.69
N ILE A 62 0.74 -33.41 12.15
CA ILE A 62 0.63 -31.99 11.81
C ILE A 62 0.88 -31.79 10.30
N GLY A 63 1.89 -32.45 9.73
CA GLY A 63 2.16 -32.45 8.29
C GLY A 63 0.99 -32.99 7.49
N ASP A 64 0.51 -34.19 7.80
CA ASP A 64 -0.57 -34.91 7.14
C ASP A 64 -1.92 -34.17 7.28
N HIS A 65 -2.21 -33.50 8.42
CA HIS A 65 -3.37 -32.59 8.53
C HIS A 65 -3.22 -31.32 7.70
N VAL A 66 -2.04 -30.68 7.69
CA VAL A 66 -1.81 -29.49 6.84
C VAL A 66 -1.90 -29.86 5.36
N ILE A 67 -1.36 -31.02 4.99
CA ILE A 67 -1.45 -31.59 3.65
C ILE A 67 -2.92 -31.90 3.31
N HIS A 68 -3.70 -32.53 4.20
CA HIS A 68 -5.13 -32.80 4.00
C HIS A 68 -5.96 -31.51 3.84
N ASP A 69 -5.76 -30.50 4.70
CA ASP A 69 -6.38 -29.17 4.58
C ASP A 69 -6.03 -28.49 3.23
N ILE A 70 -4.86 -28.79 2.63
CA ILE A 70 -4.41 -28.30 1.31
C ILE A 70 -5.07 -29.06 0.13
N TRP A 71 -5.54 -30.30 0.32
CA TRP A 71 -6.20 -31.06 -0.75
C TRP A 71 -7.71 -30.78 -0.88
N GLN A 72 -8.37 -30.22 0.14
CA GLN A 72 -9.80 -29.85 0.10
C GLN A 72 -10.11 -28.44 -0.42
N ASP A 73 -9.10 -27.62 -0.76
CA ASP A 73 -9.26 -26.18 -1.10
C ASP A 73 -9.84 -25.93 -2.52
N ASP A 74 -9.90 -26.97 -3.37
CA ASP A 74 -10.29 -26.85 -4.78
C ASP A 74 -11.81 -26.95 -5.04
N ASP A 75 -12.61 -27.63 -4.18
CA ASP A 75 -14.06 -27.85 -4.40
C ASP A 75 -14.98 -26.85 -3.68
N GLU A 76 -14.47 -25.96 -2.82
CA GLU A 76 -15.30 -24.95 -2.13
C GLU A 76 -15.77 -23.84 -3.09
N THR A 77 -17.09 -23.62 -3.09
CA THR A 77 -17.83 -22.59 -3.82
C THR A 77 -17.28 -21.18 -3.54
N GLN A 78 -17.41 -20.28 -4.53
CA GLN A 78 -17.01 -18.89 -4.34
C GLN A 78 -17.97 -18.21 -3.38
N GLU A 79 -17.44 -17.70 -2.28
CA GLU A 79 -18.19 -16.96 -1.27
C GLU A 79 -17.59 -15.57 -1.11
N VAL A 80 -18.44 -14.55 -1.13
CA VAL A 80 -18.08 -13.16 -0.93
C VAL A 80 -18.75 -12.70 0.36
N GLU A 81 -17.96 -12.25 1.33
CA GLU A 81 -18.52 -11.81 2.61
C GLU A 81 -19.21 -10.45 2.42
N HIS A 82 -20.48 -10.37 2.85
CA HIS A 82 -21.26 -9.14 2.81
C HIS A 82 -21.16 -8.41 4.16
N PHE A 83 -21.24 -7.08 4.12
CA PHE A 83 -21.10 -6.22 5.28
C PHE A 83 -22.37 -5.38 5.47
N ASN A 84 -22.78 -5.19 6.72
CA ASN A 84 -24.02 -4.49 7.09
C ASN A 84 -23.87 -2.96 7.04
N TYR A 85 -23.34 -2.43 5.93
CA TYR A 85 -23.23 -1.00 5.66
C TYR A 85 -24.12 -0.59 4.51
N LYS A 86 -24.88 0.49 4.70
CA LYS A 86 -25.52 1.20 3.60
C LYS A 86 -24.43 1.75 2.69
N GLN A 87 -24.42 1.33 1.42
CA GLN A 87 -23.44 1.80 0.44
C GLN A 87 -23.80 3.22 -0.03
N GLU A 88 -23.26 4.23 0.65
CA GLU A 88 -23.54 5.64 0.35
C GLU A 88 -22.66 6.21 -0.77
N LEU A 89 -21.46 5.66 -1.00
CA LEU A 89 -20.59 6.08 -2.09
C LEU A 89 -21.03 5.48 -3.44
N LYS A 90 -21.13 6.31 -4.49
CA LYS A 90 -21.50 5.88 -5.85
C LYS A 90 -20.40 5.01 -6.47
N LYS A 91 -20.77 3.85 -7.04
CA LYS A 91 -19.89 2.92 -7.79
C LYS A 91 -19.38 3.54 -9.12
N LYS A 92 -18.39 4.43 -9.04
CA LYS A 92 -17.83 5.22 -10.18
C LYS A 92 -16.56 4.63 -10.82
N PHE A 93 -15.75 3.85 -10.11
CA PHE A 93 -14.44 3.44 -10.62
C PHE A 93 -14.47 2.15 -11.47
N SER A 94 -13.89 2.24 -12.67
CA SER A 94 -13.54 1.09 -13.52
C SER A 94 -12.19 0.47 -13.14
N ILE A 95 -11.94 -0.78 -13.58
CA ILE A 95 -10.67 -1.50 -13.38
C ILE A 95 -9.47 -0.65 -13.83
N ALA A 96 -9.56 -0.01 -14.99
CA ALA A 96 -8.50 0.87 -15.50
C ALA A 96 -8.23 2.07 -14.57
N SER A 97 -9.28 2.68 -14.01
CA SER A 97 -9.11 3.77 -13.04
C SER A 97 -8.45 3.31 -11.74
N ILE A 98 -8.74 2.08 -11.29
CA ILE A 98 -8.16 1.50 -10.07
C ILE A 98 -6.68 1.16 -10.27
N ILE A 99 -6.32 0.56 -11.41
CA ILE A 99 -4.91 0.34 -11.80
C ILE A 99 -4.19 1.68 -11.89
N GLY A 100 -4.82 2.70 -12.49
CA GLY A 100 -4.26 4.03 -12.64
C GLY A 100 -4.05 4.79 -11.34
N LEU A 101 -4.99 4.67 -10.39
CA LEU A 101 -4.81 5.21 -9.05
C LEU A 101 -3.61 4.54 -8.36
N GLY A 102 -3.52 3.21 -8.38
CA GLY A 102 -2.38 2.48 -7.81
C GLY A 102 -1.02 2.86 -8.40
N PHE A 103 -0.94 2.91 -9.73
CA PHE A 103 0.27 3.30 -10.46
C PHE A 103 0.63 4.78 -10.20
N SER A 104 -0.37 5.67 -10.18
CA SER A 104 -0.19 7.08 -9.85
C SER A 104 0.26 7.29 -8.41
N LEU A 105 -0.21 6.50 -7.45
CA LEU A 105 0.24 6.56 -6.06
C LEU A 105 1.70 6.09 -5.93
N MET A 106 2.13 5.06 -6.67
CA MET A 106 3.54 4.65 -6.63
C MET A 106 4.47 5.70 -7.24
N ASN A 107 4.00 6.45 -8.25
CA ASN A 107 4.71 7.53 -8.94
C ASN A 107 6.20 7.26 -9.17
N VAL A 108 6.47 6.24 -9.98
CA VAL A 108 7.81 5.70 -10.25
C VAL A 108 8.89 6.77 -10.52
N PRO A 109 8.67 7.81 -11.38
CA PRO A 109 9.66 8.86 -11.60
C PRO A 109 10.07 9.57 -10.30
N PHE A 110 9.10 10.00 -9.50
CA PHE A 110 9.36 10.72 -8.24
C PHE A 110 10.01 9.82 -7.19
N GLY A 111 9.52 8.59 -7.03
CA GLY A 111 10.05 7.65 -6.05
C GLY A 111 11.54 7.37 -6.29
N ILE A 112 11.93 7.11 -7.54
CA ILE A 112 13.33 6.92 -7.94
C ILE A 112 14.13 8.23 -7.81
N ALA A 113 13.60 9.35 -8.30
CA ALA A 113 14.28 10.64 -8.31
C ALA A 113 14.61 11.16 -6.90
N SER A 114 13.70 10.98 -5.94
CA SER A 114 13.85 11.44 -4.55
C SER A 114 14.77 10.56 -3.70
N THR A 115 14.83 9.24 -3.96
CA THR A 115 15.68 8.31 -3.19
C THR A 115 17.00 7.95 -3.88
N LEU A 116 17.28 8.46 -5.08
CA LEU A 116 18.48 8.15 -5.87
C LEU A 116 19.79 8.31 -5.06
N SER A 117 19.88 9.34 -4.23
CA SER A 117 21.03 9.58 -3.32
C SER A 117 21.35 8.37 -2.44
N ILE A 118 20.34 7.69 -1.91
CA ILE A 118 20.48 6.51 -1.04
C ILE A 118 21.09 5.34 -1.81
N GLY A 119 20.58 5.08 -3.02
CA GLY A 119 21.12 4.04 -3.91
C GLY A 119 22.57 4.32 -4.33
N LEU A 120 22.89 5.57 -4.66
CA LEU A 120 24.25 5.98 -5.02
C LEU A 120 25.25 5.80 -3.88
N VAL A 121 24.93 6.27 -2.66
CA VAL A 121 25.80 6.19 -1.48
C VAL A 121 26.06 4.75 -1.02
N CYS A 122 25.07 3.85 -1.16
CA CYS A 122 25.12 2.50 -0.60
C CYS A 122 25.72 1.44 -1.54
N GLY A 123 25.95 1.76 -2.81
CA GLY A 123 26.52 0.82 -3.76
C GLY A 123 26.22 1.10 -5.24
N SER A 124 26.07 2.37 -5.62
CA SER A 124 25.93 2.86 -7.00
C SER A 124 24.96 2.03 -7.88
N SER A 125 25.27 1.89 -9.18
CA SER A 125 24.45 1.24 -10.21
C SER A 125 23.93 -0.14 -9.81
N PHE A 126 24.79 -0.99 -9.23
CA PHE A 126 24.41 -2.34 -8.80
C PHE A 126 23.29 -2.30 -7.75
N THR A 127 23.40 -1.41 -6.77
CA THR A 127 22.42 -1.31 -5.66
C THR A 127 21.09 -0.73 -6.12
N ILE A 128 21.14 0.26 -7.01
CA ILE A 128 19.94 0.86 -7.63
C ILE A 128 19.18 -0.20 -8.45
N LEU A 129 19.86 -0.88 -9.37
CA LEU A 129 19.22 -1.82 -10.30
C LEU A 129 18.73 -3.09 -9.58
N TRP A 130 19.61 -3.80 -8.87
CA TRP A 130 19.25 -5.07 -8.23
C TRP A 130 18.40 -4.87 -6.97
N GLY A 131 18.55 -3.74 -6.27
CA GLY A 131 17.64 -3.33 -5.20
C GLY A 131 16.22 -3.16 -5.72
N TRP A 132 16.04 -2.46 -6.86
CA TRP A 132 14.74 -2.32 -7.51
C TRP A 132 14.13 -3.66 -7.92
N VAL A 133 14.90 -4.54 -8.59
CA VAL A 133 14.43 -5.87 -9.02
C VAL A 133 13.97 -6.71 -7.82
N LEU A 134 14.79 -6.82 -6.78
CA LEU A 134 14.48 -7.63 -5.60
C LEU A 134 13.29 -7.07 -4.82
N PHE A 135 13.24 -5.76 -4.60
CA PHE A 135 12.11 -5.13 -3.90
C PHE A 135 10.81 -5.30 -4.69
N SER A 136 10.84 -5.09 -6.01
CA SER A 136 9.69 -5.30 -6.89
C SER A 136 9.16 -6.73 -6.79
N PHE A 137 10.05 -7.72 -6.82
CA PHE A 137 9.68 -9.13 -6.69
C PHE A 137 8.92 -9.42 -5.39
N PHE A 138 9.45 -9.01 -4.24
CA PHE A 138 8.77 -9.22 -2.96
C PHE A 138 7.49 -8.38 -2.81
N THR A 139 7.42 -7.19 -3.42
CA THR A 139 6.19 -6.39 -3.45
C THR A 139 5.09 -7.08 -4.23
N VAL A 140 5.41 -7.76 -5.34
CA VAL A 140 4.44 -8.61 -6.06
C VAL A 140 3.93 -9.74 -5.15
N MET A 141 4.78 -10.34 -4.31
CA MET A 141 4.33 -11.36 -3.33
C MET A 141 3.37 -10.77 -2.28
N ILE A 142 3.68 -9.61 -1.71
CA ILE A 142 2.81 -8.90 -0.75
C ILE A 142 1.48 -8.56 -1.42
N SER A 143 1.51 -8.05 -2.65
CA SER A 143 0.31 -7.72 -3.42
C SER A 143 -0.53 -8.94 -3.74
N LEU A 144 0.08 -10.08 -4.11
CA LEU A 144 -0.65 -11.33 -4.35
C LEU A 144 -1.36 -11.80 -3.09
N SER A 145 -0.67 -11.76 -1.94
CA SER A 145 -1.24 -12.10 -0.64
C SER A 145 -2.43 -11.21 -0.28
N LEU A 146 -2.28 -9.89 -0.45
CA LEU A 146 -3.33 -8.92 -0.14
C LEU A 146 -4.51 -9.02 -1.12
N SER A 147 -4.25 -9.34 -2.38
CA SER A 147 -5.27 -9.59 -3.41
C SER A 147 -6.16 -10.79 -3.09
N GLU A 148 -5.60 -11.89 -2.58
CA GLU A 148 -6.39 -13.06 -2.15
C GLU A 148 -7.32 -12.72 -0.97
N ILE A 149 -6.83 -11.91 -0.02
CA ILE A 149 -7.62 -11.44 1.12
C ILE A 149 -8.73 -10.48 0.66
N ALA A 150 -8.40 -9.49 -0.17
CA ALA A 150 -9.35 -8.49 -0.67
C ALA A 150 -10.43 -9.08 -1.58
N ALA A 151 -10.13 -10.20 -2.27
CA ALA A 151 -11.10 -10.96 -3.06
C ALA A 151 -12.15 -11.70 -2.21
N ARG A 152 -11.80 -12.14 -0.99
CA ARG A 152 -12.75 -12.78 -0.06
C ARG A 152 -13.57 -11.76 0.75
N PHE A 153 -12.93 -10.64 1.10
CA PHE A 153 -13.49 -9.59 1.95
C PHE A 153 -13.48 -8.23 1.25
N PRO A 154 -14.28 -8.00 0.19
CA PRO A 154 -14.28 -6.73 -0.53
C PRO A 154 -14.89 -5.60 0.34
N SER A 155 -14.05 -4.89 1.08
CA SER A 155 -14.50 -3.90 2.08
C SER A 155 -13.74 -2.58 1.99
N SER A 156 -14.44 -1.46 2.18
CA SER A 156 -13.87 -0.10 2.18
C SER A 156 -12.94 0.17 3.37
N GLY A 157 -13.21 -0.45 4.53
CA GLY A 157 -12.27 -0.48 5.65
C GLY A 157 -11.00 -1.28 5.36
N GLY A 158 -10.94 -1.98 4.22
CA GLY A 158 -9.75 -2.62 3.67
C GLY A 158 -8.93 -3.37 4.72
N VAL A 159 -7.65 -3.02 4.84
CA VAL A 159 -6.70 -3.80 5.64
C VAL A 159 -7.03 -3.87 7.13
N TYR A 160 -7.71 -2.87 7.71
CA TYR A 160 -8.12 -2.96 9.12
C TYR A 160 -9.32 -3.88 9.31
N HIS A 161 -10.29 -3.90 8.38
CA HIS A 161 -11.33 -4.94 8.34
C HIS A 161 -10.70 -6.34 8.21
N PHE A 162 -9.74 -6.50 7.29
CA PHE A 162 -9.06 -7.78 7.09
C PHE A 162 -8.37 -8.23 8.37
N SER A 163 -7.67 -7.33 9.06
CA SER A 163 -6.98 -7.64 10.32
C SER A 163 -7.93 -8.01 11.46
N SER A 164 -9.17 -7.48 11.48
CA SER A 164 -10.21 -7.86 12.43
C SER A 164 -10.73 -9.25 12.13
N ILE A 165 -11.13 -9.50 10.88
CA ILE A 165 -11.77 -10.75 10.44
C ILE A 165 -10.77 -11.90 10.53
N LEU A 166 -9.54 -11.71 10.05
CA LEU A 166 -8.51 -12.75 9.99
C LEU A 166 -7.91 -13.08 11.35
N ALA A 167 -7.88 -12.15 12.30
CA ALA A 167 -7.36 -12.41 13.65
C ALA A 167 -8.24 -13.41 14.45
N ASN A 168 -7.69 -13.88 15.57
CA ASN A 168 -8.48 -14.59 16.58
C ASN A 168 -9.41 -13.61 17.29
N GLU A 169 -10.60 -14.05 17.70
CA GLU A 169 -11.65 -13.21 18.29
C GLU A 169 -11.14 -12.32 19.43
N LYS A 170 -10.36 -12.90 20.35
CA LYS A 170 -9.69 -12.20 21.47
C LYS A 170 -8.82 -11.02 21.03
N TYR A 171 -8.25 -11.06 19.83
CA TYR A 171 -7.34 -10.05 19.29
C TYR A 171 -7.93 -9.28 18.10
N SER A 172 -9.18 -9.56 17.70
CA SER A 172 -9.82 -8.96 16.52
C SER A 172 -9.84 -7.43 16.58
N LEU A 173 -10.44 -6.86 17.63
CA LEU A 173 -10.57 -5.40 17.79
C LEU A 173 -9.24 -4.68 18.01
N ILE A 174 -8.26 -5.29 18.69
CA ILE A 174 -6.95 -4.65 18.91
C ILE A 174 -6.10 -4.68 17.63
N SER A 175 -6.12 -5.79 16.89
CA SER A 175 -5.49 -5.92 15.57
C SER A 175 -6.04 -4.87 14.60
N SER A 176 -7.37 -4.76 14.54
CA SER A 176 -8.10 -3.78 13.74
C SER A 176 -7.81 -2.32 14.14
N TRP A 177 -7.77 -2.01 15.43
CA TRP A 177 -7.43 -0.66 15.90
C TRP A 177 -6.04 -0.21 15.46
N PHE A 178 -5.00 -1.02 15.72
CA PHE A 178 -3.63 -0.66 15.32
C PHE A 178 -3.50 -0.59 13.80
N THR A 179 -4.07 -1.55 13.07
CA THR A 179 -4.04 -1.57 11.60
C THR A 179 -4.72 -0.33 11.00
N GLY A 180 -5.89 0.06 11.52
CA GLY A 180 -6.64 1.24 11.07
C GLY A 180 -5.89 2.54 11.32
N TRP A 181 -5.30 2.69 12.50
CA TRP A 181 -4.48 3.87 12.80
C TRP A 181 -3.17 3.92 12.01
N PHE A 182 -2.49 2.79 11.79
CA PHE A 182 -1.31 2.75 10.91
C PHE A 182 -1.67 3.07 9.45
N LEU A 183 -2.84 2.68 8.97
CA LEU A 183 -3.35 3.02 7.64
C LEU A 183 -3.68 4.52 7.53
N VAL A 184 -4.41 5.09 8.50
CA VAL A 184 -4.74 6.53 8.55
C VAL A 184 -3.45 7.38 8.62
N LEU A 185 -2.57 7.07 9.56
CA LEU A 185 -1.29 7.76 9.75
C LEU A 185 -0.42 7.65 8.49
N GLY A 186 -0.26 6.43 7.96
CA GLY A 186 0.49 6.19 6.74
C GLY A 186 -0.02 7.02 5.55
N ASN A 187 -1.33 7.07 5.34
CA ASN A 187 -1.94 7.84 4.25
C ASN A 187 -1.79 9.36 4.42
N TRP A 188 -1.87 9.88 5.65
CA TRP A 188 -1.57 11.30 5.92
C TRP A 188 -0.10 11.63 5.68
N LEU A 189 0.83 10.83 6.22
CA LEU A 189 2.26 11.08 6.09
C LEU A 189 2.77 10.90 4.64
N MET A 190 2.20 9.96 3.86
CA MET A 190 2.48 9.85 2.42
C MET A 190 1.97 11.07 1.63
N PHE A 191 0.74 11.54 1.90
CA PHE A 191 0.21 12.75 1.24
C PHE A 191 1.09 13.99 1.53
N ILE A 192 1.54 14.15 2.78
CA ILE A 192 2.52 15.17 3.16
C ILE A 192 3.82 15.00 2.36
N SER A 193 4.34 13.77 2.23
CA SER A 193 5.55 13.48 1.47
C SER A 193 5.45 13.86 -0.01
N TYR A 194 4.33 13.54 -0.68
CA TYR A 194 4.15 13.88 -2.10
C TYR A 194 4.04 15.40 -2.32
N ALA A 195 3.23 16.10 -1.50
CA ALA A 195 3.06 17.54 -1.61
C ALA A 195 4.37 18.30 -1.31
N PHE A 196 5.16 17.85 -0.33
CA PHE A 196 6.41 18.50 0.02
C PHE A 196 7.50 18.22 -1.01
N GLY A 197 7.67 16.95 -1.41
CA GLY A 197 8.57 16.60 -2.51
C GLY A 197 8.22 17.34 -3.81
N GLY A 198 6.93 17.52 -4.10
CA GLY A 198 6.47 18.31 -5.26
C GLY A 198 6.83 19.78 -5.17
N SER A 199 6.85 20.34 -3.97
CA SER A 199 7.31 21.70 -3.74
C SER A 199 8.80 21.83 -4.01
N GLN A 200 9.60 20.87 -3.54
CA GLN A 200 11.04 20.86 -3.75
C GLN A 200 11.41 20.65 -5.25
N PHE A 201 10.74 19.75 -5.96
CA PHE A 201 10.93 19.56 -7.42
C PHE A 201 10.48 20.77 -8.25
N ILE A 202 9.38 21.44 -7.89
CA ILE A 202 8.96 22.68 -8.58
C ILE A 202 9.99 23.79 -8.37
N LEU A 203 10.64 23.85 -7.20
CA LEU A 203 11.63 24.87 -6.88
C LEU A 203 13.05 24.55 -7.40
N SER A 204 13.40 23.27 -7.60
CA SER A 204 14.73 22.90 -8.14
C SER A 204 14.98 23.41 -9.56
N ILE A 205 13.91 23.71 -10.30
CA ILE A 205 13.91 24.50 -11.55
C ILE A 205 14.74 25.80 -11.44
N PHE A 206 14.67 26.50 -10.30
CA PHE A 206 15.43 27.74 -10.09
C PHE A 206 16.93 27.44 -9.84
N GLY A 207 17.25 26.34 -9.14
CA GLY A 207 18.62 25.84 -8.95
C GLY A 207 19.29 25.33 -10.24
N LEU A 208 18.51 24.86 -11.22
CA LEU A 208 19.03 24.58 -12.56
C LEU A 208 19.59 25.85 -13.23
N LYS A 209 18.98 27.01 -12.99
CA LYS A 209 19.33 28.30 -13.62
C LYS A 209 20.44 29.06 -12.89
N GLN A 210 20.48 29.02 -11.56
CA GLN A 210 21.51 29.66 -10.73
C GLN A 210 22.03 28.64 -9.71
N SER A 211 23.35 28.42 -9.69
CA SER A 211 24.01 27.52 -8.72
C SER A 211 23.72 27.89 -7.27
N ASP A 212 23.55 29.19 -7.01
CA ASP A 212 23.47 29.75 -5.67
C ASP A 212 22.01 29.84 -5.18
N TYR A 213 21.08 29.03 -5.74
CA TYR A 213 19.71 28.94 -5.23
C TYR A 213 19.70 28.24 -3.87
N LYS A 214 19.87 29.04 -2.82
CA LYS A 214 19.72 28.59 -1.45
C LYS A 214 18.26 28.24 -1.18
N HIS A 215 18.00 27.01 -0.73
CA HIS A 215 16.67 26.53 -0.34
C HIS A 215 16.10 27.47 0.74
N ASP A 216 15.02 28.19 0.41
CA ASP A 216 14.27 28.98 1.38
C ASP A 216 13.07 28.15 1.84
N ASP A 217 13.17 27.62 3.07
CA ASP A 217 12.16 26.77 3.70
C ASP A 217 10.76 27.43 3.69
N TYR A 218 10.68 28.77 3.73
CA TYR A 218 9.41 29.49 3.64
C TYR A 218 8.79 29.43 2.24
N ILE A 219 9.61 29.50 1.18
CA ILE A 219 9.12 29.38 -0.21
C ILE A 219 8.66 27.94 -0.46
N VAL A 220 9.42 26.95 0.02
CA VAL A 220 9.06 25.52 -0.07
C VAL A 220 7.74 25.26 0.63
N LEU A 221 7.55 25.77 1.85
CA LEU A 221 6.29 25.62 2.59
C LEU A 221 5.13 26.39 1.92
N LEU A 222 5.38 27.54 1.31
CA LEU A 222 4.35 28.30 0.58
C LEU A 222 3.88 27.53 -0.67
N THR A 223 4.81 26.95 -1.44
CA THR A 223 4.49 26.07 -2.57
C THR A 223 3.74 24.83 -2.10
N TYR A 224 4.12 24.26 -0.96
CA TYR A 224 3.45 23.11 -0.33
C TYR A 224 1.98 23.39 0.00
N PHE A 225 1.68 24.52 0.65
CA PHE A 225 0.30 24.94 0.88
C PHE A 225 -0.45 25.22 -0.42
N GLY A 226 0.22 25.74 -1.45
CA GLY A 226 -0.34 25.89 -2.80
C GLY A 226 -0.77 24.55 -3.43
N ILE A 227 0.08 23.53 -3.35
CA ILE A 227 -0.21 22.17 -3.84
C ILE A 227 -1.36 21.56 -3.04
N ILE A 228 -1.36 21.68 -1.71
CA ILE A 228 -2.47 21.20 -0.86
C ILE A 228 -3.78 21.90 -1.23
N ALA A 229 -3.79 23.22 -1.40
CA ALA A 229 -4.97 23.97 -1.80
C ALA A 229 -5.51 23.52 -3.17
N LEU A 230 -4.63 23.29 -4.15
CA LEU A 230 -4.98 22.74 -5.45
C LEU A 230 -5.60 21.35 -5.33
N CYS A 231 -4.95 20.43 -4.61
CA CYS A 231 -5.44 19.05 -4.43
C CYS A 231 -6.78 19.00 -3.68
N THR A 232 -6.96 19.89 -2.70
CA THR A 232 -8.21 20.08 -1.96
C THR A 232 -9.32 20.57 -2.87
N LEU A 233 -9.04 21.58 -3.71
CA LEU A 233 -9.99 22.12 -4.69
C LEU A 233 -10.41 21.05 -5.71
N VAL A 234 -9.46 20.26 -6.23
CA VAL A 234 -9.74 19.14 -7.14
C VAL A 234 -10.64 18.09 -6.48
N ASN A 235 -10.28 17.62 -5.28
CA ASN A 235 -11.07 16.58 -4.61
C ASN A 235 -12.46 17.06 -4.13
N LEU A 236 -12.67 18.37 -3.92
CA LEU A 236 -13.97 18.93 -3.50
C LEU A 236 -14.87 19.39 -4.65
N LYS A 237 -14.31 19.91 -5.75
CA LYS A 237 -15.09 20.48 -6.87
C LYS A 237 -15.10 19.65 -8.15
N PHE A 238 -14.19 18.69 -8.28
CA PHE A 238 -14.00 17.92 -9.51
C PHE A 238 -14.11 16.40 -9.27
N GLN A 239 -15.01 15.97 -8.36
CA GLN A 239 -15.15 14.56 -8.00
C GLN A 239 -15.76 13.71 -9.14
N SER A 240 -16.69 14.25 -9.95
CA SER A 240 -17.15 13.57 -11.18
C SER A 240 -16.03 13.30 -12.19
N GLN A 241 -15.03 14.17 -12.28
CA GLN A 241 -13.91 14.01 -13.21
C GLN A 241 -12.79 13.11 -12.66
N LEU A 242 -12.84 12.69 -11.38
CA LEU A 242 -11.75 11.96 -10.73
C LEU A 242 -11.39 10.64 -11.43
N GLU A 243 -12.36 9.93 -12.01
CA GLU A 243 -12.09 8.72 -12.83
C GLU A 243 -11.32 9.07 -14.13
N ARG A 244 -11.64 10.22 -14.75
CA ARG A 244 -10.93 10.71 -15.95
C ARG A 244 -9.54 11.20 -15.60
N ILE A 245 -9.37 11.87 -14.45
CA ILE A 245 -8.09 12.27 -13.90
C ILE A 245 -7.21 11.03 -13.69
N ASN A 246 -7.69 10.00 -12.96
CA ASN A 246 -6.94 8.77 -12.73
C ASN A 246 -6.51 8.05 -14.04
N LYS A 247 -7.36 8.04 -15.07
CA LYS A 247 -6.99 7.53 -16.41
C LYS A 247 -5.91 8.41 -17.07
N LEU A 248 -6.02 9.73 -16.98
CA LEU A 248 -5.00 10.66 -17.45
C LEU A 248 -3.66 10.49 -16.72
N CYS A 249 -3.66 10.18 -15.41
CA CYS A 249 -2.46 9.89 -14.63
C CYS A 249 -1.65 8.73 -15.22
N ILE A 250 -2.30 7.66 -15.71
CA ILE A 250 -1.63 6.52 -16.35
C ILE A 250 -0.83 7.01 -17.55
N TYR A 251 -1.52 7.67 -18.48
CA TYR A 251 -0.91 8.16 -19.71
C TYR A 251 0.21 9.16 -19.39
N TRP A 252 -0.04 10.13 -18.51
CA TRP A 252 0.96 11.11 -18.11
C TRP A 252 2.21 10.46 -17.53
N THR A 253 2.09 9.50 -16.62
CA THR A 253 3.24 8.87 -15.96
C THR A 253 4.01 7.94 -16.90
N ILE A 254 3.33 7.21 -17.79
CA ILE A 254 4.01 6.41 -18.85
C ILE A 254 4.72 7.33 -19.83
N TYR A 255 4.06 8.38 -20.34
CA TYR A 255 4.70 9.35 -21.24
C TYR A 255 5.82 10.12 -20.55
N THR A 256 5.71 10.42 -19.25
CA THR A 256 6.78 11.03 -18.46
C THR A 256 8.04 10.18 -18.56
N VAL A 257 7.98 8.89 -18.20
CA VAL A 257 9.16 8.01 -18.29
C VAL A 257 9.67 7.90 -19.72
N LEU A 258 8.82 7.58 -20.70
CA LEU A 258 9.26 7.37 -22.08
C LEU A 258 9.87 8.64 -22.72
N VAL A 259 9.30 9.82 -22.45
CA VAL A 259 9.84 11.11 -22.94
C VAL A 259 11.12 11.47 -22.21
N MET A 260 11.20 11.22 -20.89
CA MET A 260 12.44 11.44 -20.13
C MET A 260 13.57 10.57 -20.66
N ASP A 261 13.36 9.26 -20.79
CA ASP A 261 14.37 8.32 -21.30
C ASP A 261 14.81 8.66 -22.73
N PHE A 262 13.87 9.03 -23.59
CA PHE A 262 14.14 9.48 -24.96
C PHE A 262 14.98 10.76 -25.00
N LEU A 263 14.62 11.78 -24.23
CA LEU A 263 15.39 13.02 -24.14
C LEU A 263 16.78 12.79 -23.54
N LEU A 264 16.88 11.97 -22.49
CA LEU A 264 18.14 11.63 -21.85
C LEU A 264 19.08 10.87 -22.80
N MET A 265 18.58 9.88 -23.54
CA MET A 265 19.38 9.12 -24.50
C MET A 265 19.76 9.90 -25.77
N ILE A 266 19.00 10.94 -26.17
CA ILE A 266 19.33 11.76 -27.35
C ILE A 266 20.31 12.89 -27.01
N PHE A 267 20.17 13.52 -25.84
CA PHE A 267 21.00 14.66 -25.47
C PHE A 267 22.26 14.30 -24.66
N SER A 268 22.34 13.07 -24.10
CA SER A 268 23.60 12.59 -23.55
C SER A 268 24.61 12.25 -24.65
N ASN A 269 25.87 12.56 -24.40
CA ASN A 269 26.99 12.25 -25.29
C ASN A 269 27.88 11.12 -24.72
N ASP A 270 27.76 10.88 -23.42
CA ASP A 270 28.63 10.03 -22.63
C ASP A 270 27.78 8.88 -22.06
N PHE A 271 28.19 7.64 -22.32
CA PHE A 271 27.45 6.42 -21.95
C PHE A 271 28.38 5.38 -21.34
N HIS A 272 27.93 4.77 -20.25
CA HIS A 272 28.54 3.63 -19.61
C HIS A 272 28.19 2.33 -20.34
N ASP A 273 29.06 1.33 -20.22
CA ASP A 273 28.81 0.01 -20.78
C ASP A 273 27.82 -0.81 -19.92
N LEU A 274 27.21 -1.83 -20.54
CA LEU A 274 26.26 -2.72 -19.84
C LEU A 274 26.90 -3.35 -18.59
N LYS A 275 28.21 -3.61 -18.62
CA LYS A 275 28.95 -4.17 -17.48
C LYS A 275 28.96 -3.21 -16.30
N TYR A 276 29.22 -1.92 -16.50
CA TYR A 276 29.13 -0.92 -15.44
C TYR A 276 27.72 -0.88 -14.83
N ILE A 277 26.68 -0.81 -15.66
CA ILE A 277 25.27 -0.78 -15.18
C ILE A 277 24.94 -2.01 -14.32
N LEU A 278 25.39 -3.20 -14.74
CA LEU A 278 25.07 -4.48 -14.08
C LEU A 278 25.97 -4.83 -12.89
N THR A 279 27.19 -4.28 -12.81
CA THR A 279 28.23 -4.75 -11.86
C THR A 279 28.96 -3.66 -11.08
N ASN A 280 28.77 -2.36 -11.39
CA ASN A 280 29.43 -1.29 -10.65
C ASN A 280 28.82 -1.14 -9.25
N PHE A 281 29.61 -1.51 -8.24
CA PHE A 281 29.26 -1.44 -6.83
C PHE A 281 30.34 -0.65 -6.09
N ASP A 282 29.97 0.51 -5.56
CA ASP A 282 30.81 1.33 -4.68
C ASP A 282 30.01 1.75 -3.44
N ALA A 283 30.30 1.09 -2.31
CA ALA A 283 29.70 1.35 -1.01
C ALA A 283 30.62 2.18 -0.09
N SER A 284 31.74 2.70 -0.57
CA SER A 284 32.76 3.41 0.24
C SER A 284 32.18 4.57 1.05
N ARG A 285 31.22 5.29 0.48
CA ARG A 285 30.49 6.42 1.09
C ARG A 285 29.52 6.01 2.21
N SER A 286 29.03 4.78 2.19
CA SER A 286 28.14 4.24 3.24
C SER A 286 28.90 3.88 4.52
N GLY A 287 30.15 3.43 4.40
CA GLY A 287 30.91 2.84 5.50
C GLY A 287 30.34 1.51 6.04
N TRP A 288 29.24 1.01 5.49
CA TRP A 288 28.69 -0.32 5.81
C TRP A 288 29.44 -1.42 5.03
N PRO A 289 29.50 -2.66 5.54
CA PRO A 289 30.04 -3.78 4.76
C PRO A 289 29.16 -4.04 3.53
N ASP A 290 29.79 -4.33 2.38
CA ASP A 290 29.17 -4.40 1.05
C ASP A 290 27.79 -5.07 1.02
N ALA A 291 27.66 -6.29 1.56
CA ALA A 291 26.39 -7.02 1.58
C ALA A 291 25.28 -6.31 2.37
N LEU A 292 25.63 -5.63 3.47
CA LEU A 292 24.67 -4.86 4.26
C LEU A 292 24.39 -3.49 3.62
N ALA A 293 25.39 -2.86 3.00
CA ALA A 293 25.22 -1.63 2.23
C ALA A 293 24.22 -1.86 1.07
N PHE A 294 24.36 -2.96 0.33
CA PHE A 294 23.41 -3.38 -0.69
C PHE A 294 21.98 -3.56 -0.13
N ILE A 295 21.82 -4.29 0.98
CA ILE A 295 20.51 -4.52 1.60
C ILE A 295 19.89 -3.20 2.08
N ILE A 296 20.66 -2.34 2.75
CA ILE A 296 20.20 -1.03 3.25
C ILE A 296 19.80 -0.14 2.08
N GLY A 297 20.72 0.10 1.15
CA GLY A 297 20.52 0.98 0.01
C GLY A 297 19.40 0.52 -0.91
N GLY A 298 19.43 -0.75 -1.33
CA GLY A 298 18.49 -1.31 -2.30
C GLY A 298 17.06 -1.33 -1.78
N ILE A 299 16.86 -1.67 -0.50
CA ILE A 299 15.53 -1.66 0.12
C ILE A 299 15.06 -0.22 0.34
N GLN A 300 15.88 0.66 0.93
CA GLN A 300 15.45 2.04 1.17
C GLN A 300 15.14 2.79 -0.13
N PHE A 301 15.97 2.64 -1.16
CA PHE A 301 15.77 3.21 -2.50
C PHE A 301 14.41 2.87 -3.09
N ALA A 302 14.08 1.58 -3.19
CA ALA A 302 12.82 1.13 -3.79
C ALA A 302 11.60 1.31 -2.87
N SER A 303 11.80 1.34 -1.54
CA SER A 303 10.71 1.29 -0.56
C SER A 303 9.71 2.44 -0.67
N LEU A 304 10.15 3.68 -0.93
CA LEU A 304 9.25 4.85 -0.98
C LEU A 304 8.20 4.71 -2.09
N THR A 305 8.64 4.30 -3.28
CA THR A 305 7.82 4.06 -4.47
C THR A 305 6.73 3.02 -4.20
N PHE A 306 7.11 1.87 -3.64
CA PHE A 306 6.26 0.70 -3.51
C PHE A 306 5.41 0.72 -2.22
N ASN A 307 4.66 1.80 -1.97
CA ASN A 307 3.63 1.85 -0.92
C ASN A 307 2.20 2.03 -1.46
N GLY A 308 2.05 2.51 -2.69
CA GLY A 308 0.75 2.92 -3.26
C GLY A 308 -0.28 1.81 -3.46
N TYR A 309 0.09 0.51 -3.34
CA TYR A 309 -0.85 -0.59 -3.58
C TYR A 309 -1.88 -0.75 -2.46
N GLY A 310 -1.46 -0.79 -1.19
CA GLY A 310 -2.36 -1.03 -0.05
C GLY A 310 -3.46 0.03 0.10
N MET A 311 -3.15 1.25 -0.35
CA MET A 311 -4.06 2.39 -0.44
C MET A 311 -5.30 2.09 -1.31
N ILE A 312 -5.15 1.33 -2.39
CA ILE A 312 -6.22 1.02 -3.36
C ILE A 312 -7.43 0.36 -2.68
N VAL A 313 -7.20 -0.47 -1.66
CA VAL A 313 -8.24 -1.26 -0.99
C VAL A 313 -9.29 -0.36 -0.32
N SER A 314 -8.92 0.86 0.09
CA SER A 314 -9.87 1.84 0.64
C SER A 314 -10.93 2.32 -0.36
N MET A 315 -10.75 2.08 -1.67
CA MET A 315 -11.68 2.46 -2.73
C MET A 315 -12.76 1.39 -3.01
N SER A 316 -12.78 0.26 -2.29
CA SER A 316 -13.68 -0.88 -2.60
C SER A 316 -15.16 -0.50 -2.71
N GLU A 317 -15.64 0.47 -1.93
CA GLU A 317 -17.03 0.96 -2.00
C GLU A 317 -17.34 1.78 -3.27
N GLU A 318 -16.34 2.38 -3.94
CA GLU A 318 -16.53 3.15 -5.17
C GLU A 318 -16.40 2.28 -6.44
N VAL A 319 -16.29 0.95 -6.29
CA VAL A 319 -16.08 -0.03 -7.39
C VAL A 319 -17.32 -0.91 -7.61
N LYS A 320 -17.56 -1.36 -8.86
CA LYS A 320 -18.73 -2.19 -9.22
C LYS A 320 -18.65 -3.63 -8.70
N GLU A 321 -17.59 -4.33 -9.09
CA GLU A 321 -17.22 -5.72 -8.72
C GLU A 321 -15.88 -5.69 -7.94
N PRO A 322 -15.87 -5.23 -6.67
CA PRO A 322 -14.64 -5.05 -5.89
C PRO A 322 -13.85 -6.36 -5.72
N GLU A 323 -14.53 -7.49 -5.54
CA GLU A 323 -13.97 -8.84 -5.35
C GLU A 323 -13.14 -9.34 -6.55
N LYS A 324 -13.38 -8.82 -7.75
CA LYS A 324 -12.59 -9.12 -8.96
C LYS A 324 -11.66 -7.96 -9.35
N THR A 325 -12.08 -6.72 -9.07
CA THR A 325 -11.40 -5.51 -9.54
C THR A 325 -10.24 -5.09 -8.66
N ILE A 326 -10.41 -5.10 -7.32
CA ILE A 326 -9.37 -4.70 -6.37
C ILE A 326 -8.16 -5.67 -6.46
N PRO A 327 -8.31 -7.00 -6.51
CA PRO A 327 -7.19 -7.94 -6.69
C PRO A 327 -6.37 -7.68 -7.96
N LYS A 328 -7.04 -7.42 -9.09
CA LYS A 328 -6.39 -7.08 -10.37
C LYS A 328 -5.70 -5.72 -10.29
N GLY A 329 -6.32 -4.74 -9.64
CA GLY A 329 -5.77 -3.41 -9.39
C GLY A 329 -4.45 -3.44 -8.63
N LEU A 330 -4.43 -4.16 -7.50
CA LEU A 330 -3.24 -4.39 -6.67
C LEU A 330 -2.10 -5.00 -7.51
N ILE A 331 -2.32 -6.16 -8.12
CA ILE A 331 -1.26 -6.90 -8.85
C ILE A 331 -0.75 -6.11 -10.06
N MET A 332 -1.65 -5.58 -10.89
CA MET A 332 -1.26 -4.88 -12.12
C MET A 332 -0.58 -3.54 -11.83
N SER A 333 -0.99 -2.79 -10.81
CA SER A 333 -0.32 -1.53 -10.45
C SER A 333 1.12 -1.76 -9.99
N VAL A 334 1.39 -2.81 -9.20
CA VAL A 334 2.76 -3.19 -8.81
C VAL A 334 3.58 -3.64 -10.03
N LEU A 335 3.04 -4.51 -10.88
CA LEU A 335 3.76 -5.04 -12.05
C LEU A 335 4.11 -3.95 -13.07
N ILE A 336 3.17 -3.04 -13.35
CA ILE A 336 3.42 -1.91 -14.25
C ILE A 336 4.47 -0.98 -13.62
N SER A 337 4.35 -0.64 -12.33
CA SER A 337 5.36 0.17 -11.63
C SER A 337 6.77 -0.45 -11.68
N ALA A 338 6.87 -1.76 -11.43
CA ALA A 338 8.15 -2.48 -11.48
C ALA A 338 8.80 -2.42 -12.86
N LEU A 339 8.03 -2.67 -13.92
CA LEU A 339 8.53 -2.59 -15.29
C LEU A 339 8.90 -1.15 -15.70
N THR A 340 8.02 -0.18 -15.42
CA THR A 340 8.27 1.25 -15.67
C THR A 340 9.54 1.73 -14.96
N GLY A 341 9.81 1.26 -13.74
CA GLY A 341 11.02 1.63 -13.01
C GLY A 341 12.29 1.04 -13.61
N LEU A 342 12.26 -0.18 -14.13
CA LEU A 342 13.40 -0.74 -14.88
C LEU A 342 13.66 0.05 -16.17
N ILE A 343 12.59 0.44 -16.88
CA ILE A 343 12.68 1.26 -18.10
C ILE A 343 13.32 2.63 -17.78
N PHE A 344 12.98 3.25 -16.65
CA PHE A 344 13.53 4.55 -16.22
C PHE A 344 14.96 4.45 -15.63
N ILE A 345 15.27 3.39 -14.87
CA ILE A 345 16.56 3.21 -14.19
C ILE A 345 17.70 2.97 -15.20
N ILE A 346 17.47 2.15 -16.24
CA ILE A 346 18.54 1.74 -17.15
C ILE A 346 19.16 2.94 -17.90
N PRO A 347 18.38 3.87 -18.51
CA PRO A 347 18.92 5.09 -19.11
C PRO A 347 19.65 5.99 -18.11
N ILE A 348 19.10 6.20 -16.91
CA ILE A 348 19.74 7.01 -15.85
C ILE A 348 21.11 6.43 -15.48
N LEU A 349 21.20 5.12 -15.25
CA LEU A 349 22.48 4.45 -14.94
C LEU A 349 23.45 4.42 -16.13
N SER A 350 22.95 4.49 -17.37
CA SER A 350 23.78 4.56 -18.57
C SER A 350 24.51 5.92 -18.66
N ILE A 351 23.85 7.01 -18.29
CA ILE A 351 24.37 8.39 -18.44
C ILE A 351 24.92 8.99 -17.14
N LEU A 352 25.03 8.18 -16.08
CA LEU A 352 25.29 8.60 -14.71
C LEU A 352 26.65 9.32 -14.58
N PRO A 353 26.70 10.61 -14.18
CA PRO A 353 27.96 11.31 -13.92
C PRO A 353 28.74 10.73 -12.72
N ASP A 354 29.97 11.21 -12.54
CA ASP A 354 30.82 10.82 -11.41
C ASP A 354 30.16 11.13 -10.05
N LEU A 355 30.34 10.21 -9.08
CA LEU A 355 29.69 10.29 -7.77
C LEU A 355 30.08 11.53 -6.96
N ASN A 356 31.29 12.08 -7.15
CA ASN A 356 31.71 13.29 -6.43
C ASN A 356 30.86 14.50 -6.87
N SER A 357 30.65 14.67 -8.19
CA SER A 357 29.81 15.76 -8.70
C SER A 357 28.32 15.58 -8.46
N LEU A 358 27.84 14.35 -8.25
CA LEU A 358 26.44 14.07 -7.92
C LEU A 358 26.10 14.24 -6.43
N LEU A 359 27.08 14.13 -5.53
CA LEU A 359 26.83 14.04 -4.08
C LEU A 359 27.56 15.11 -3.25
N ASP A 360 28.73 15.58 -3.70
CA ASP A 360 29.60 16.45 -2.90
C ASP A 360 29.59 17.92 -3.41
N ASP A 361 29.52 18.13 -4.72
CA ASP A 361 29.58 19.49 -5.31
C ASP A 361 28.36 20.36 -4.95
N ASN A 362 27.16 19.78 -4.84
CA ASN A 362 25.90 20.49 -4.56
C ASN A 362 24.94 19.62 -3.70
N PRO A 363 25.22 19.39 -2.41
CA PRO A 363 24.47 18.45 -1.57
C PRO A 363 23.01 18.88 -1.29
N ASP A 364 22.69 20.17 -1.48
CA ASP A 364 21.35 20.73 -1.29
C ASP A 364 20.42 20.53 -2.51
N ILE A 365 20.93 19.97 -3.62
CA ILE A 365 20.18 19.71 -4.86
C ILE A 365 19.98 18.19 -5.00
N PHE A 366 18.80 17.75 -5.47
CA PHE A 366 18.59 16.33 -5.74
C PHE A 366 19.56 15.83 -6.82
N PRO A 367 20.28 14.69 -6.61
CA PRO A 367 21.26 14.20 -7.58
C PRO A 367 20.70 14.00 -8.99
N ILE A 368 19.41 13.65 -9.10
CA ILE A 368 18.70 13.49 -10.37
C ILE A 368 18.68 14.78 -11.22
N ASP A 369 18.54 15.95 -10.59
CA ASP A 369 18.55 17.24 -11.29
C ASP A 369 19.97 17.58 -11.78
N ILE A 370 20.98 17.14 -11.04
CA ILE A 370 22.39 17.23 -11.44
C ILE A 370 22.67 16.29 -12.62
N VAL A 371 22.16 15.04 -12.62
CA VAL A 371 22.20 14.14 -13.79
C VAL A 371 21.57 14.82 -15.00
N PHE A 372 20.37 15.39 -14.87
CA PHE A 372 19.70 16.08 -15.98
C PHE A 372 20.50 17.27 -16.51
N LYS A 373 21.18 18.03 -15.65
CA LYS A 373 22.00 19.18 -16.01
C LYS A 373 23.31 18.78 -16.70
N LEU A 374 24.04 17.82 -16.13
CA LEU A 374 25.36 17.41 -16.61
C LEU A 374 25.28 16.53 -17.87
N SER A 375 24.35 15.58 -17.92
CA SER A 375 24.26 14.64 -19.05
C SER A 375 23.67 15.30 -20.30
N THR A 376 22.60 16.10 -20.17
CA THR A 376 21.95 16.74 -21.35
C THR A 376 22.62 18.03 -21.82
N LYS A 377 23.41 18.69 -20.95
CA LYS A 377 24.12 19.96 -21.21
C LYS A 377 23.19 21.09 -21.73
N SER A 378 21.87 20.99 -21.48
CA SER A 378 20.84 21.87 -22.04
C SER A 378 19.76 22.22 -21.02
N PHE A 379 19.72 23.49 -20.58
CA PHE A 379 18.75 23.98 -19.59
C PHE A 379 17.29 23.70 -19.98
N LEU A 380 16.94 23.84 -21.27
CA LEU A 380 15.57 23.60 -21.75
C LEU A 380 15.17 22.13 -21.58
N VAL A 381 16.08 21.20 -21.85
CA VAL A 381 15.82 19.76 -21.68
C VAL A 381 15.68 19.44 -20.20
N SER A 382 16.63 19.86 -19.35
CA SER A 382 16.55 19.66 -17.90
C SER A 382 15.26 20.23 -17.29
N PHE A 383 14.83 21.42 -17.74
CA PHE A 383 13.59 22.06 -17.33
C PHE A 383 12.33 21.24 -17.69
N VAL A 384 12.28 20.68 -18.90
CA VAL A 384 11.18 19.79 -19.32
C VAL A 384 11.16 18.51 -18.48
N LEU A 385 12.33 17.91 -18.21
CA LEU A 385 12.42 16.69 -17.39
C LEU A 385 11.85 16.91 -15.97
N VAL A 386 12.20 18.02 -15.31
CA VAL A 386 11.67 18.37 -13.97
C VAL A 386 10.16 18.65 -14.01
N ILE A 387 9.67 19.34 -15.05
CA ILE A 387 8.21 19.57 -15.21
C ILE A 387 7.43 18.25 -15.37
N LEU A 388 7.97 17.26 -16.07
CA LEU A 388 7.30 15.96 -16.24
C LEU A 388 7.16 15.23 -14.88
N ILE A 389 8.21 15.23 -14.04
CA ILE A 389 8.16 14.72 -12.66
C ILE A 389 7.15 15.52 -11.82
N ALA A 390 7.20 16.86 -11.84
CA ALA A 390 6.28 17.70 -11.07
C ALA A 390 4.80 17.47 -11.46
N GLY A 391 4.54 17.23 -12.75
CA GLY A 391 3.23 16.84 -13.27
C GLY A 391 2.75 15.50 -12.71
N SER A 392 3.59 14.44 -12.80
CA SER A 392 3.23 13.10 -12.28
C SER A 392 2.98 13.13 -10.77
N LEU A 393 3.72 13.97 -10.06
CA LEU A 393 3.62 14.18 -8.62
C LEU A 393 2.39 14.95 -8.19
N THR A 394 1.93 15.91 -8.99
CA THR A 394 0.64 16.58 -8.77
C THR A 394 -0.50 15.56 -8.83
N PHE A 395 -0.48 14.66 -9.83
CA PHE A 395 -1.43 13.56 -9.95
C PHE A 395 -1.39 12.57 -8.78
N ALA A 396 -0.19 12.15 -8.36
CA ALA A 396 0.01 11.31 -7.17
C ALA A 396 -0.55 11.95 -5.89
N THR A 397 -0.31 13.24 -5.71
CA THR A 397 -0.76 14.02 -4.54
C THR A 397 -2.29 14.13 -4.49
N ILE A 398 -2.95 14.36 -5.64
CA ILE A 398 -4.42 14.36 -5.75
C ILE A 398 -5.00 13.01 -5.32
N GLY A 399 -4.47 11.90 -5.85
CA GLY A 399 -4.92 10.55 -5.53
C GLY A 399 -4.66 10.17 -4.07
N SER A 400 -3.52 10.58 -3.50
CA SER A 400 -3.19 10.33 -2.10
C SER A 400 -4.15 11.04 -1.14
N LEU A 401 -4.61 12.25 -1.48
CA LEU A 401 -5.66 12.94 -0.70
C LEU A 401 -7.01 12.23 -0.81
N THR A 402 -7.36 11.72 -2.00
CA THR A 402 -8.55 10.88 -2.20
C THR A 402 -8.49 9.70 -1.22
N THR A 403 -7.43 8.87 -1.28
CA THR A 403 -7.27 7.71 -0.40
C THR A 403 -7.32 8.08 1.08
N ALA A 404 -6.58 9.11 1.51
CA ALA A 404 -6.59 9.55 2.91
C ALA A 404 -8.00 9.90 3.39
N SER A 405 -8.77 10.66 2.60
CA SER A 405 -10.15 11.03 2.95
C SER A 405 -11.09 9.84 3.09
N ARG A 406 -11.00 8.82 2.23
CA ARG A 406 -11.85 7.60 2.31
C ARG A 406 -11.45 6.71 3.48
N THR A 407 -10.16 6.62 3.76
CA THR A 407 -9.63 5.88 4.92
C THR A 407 -10.15 6.48 6.22
N VAL A 408 -10.07 7.80 6.37
CA VAL A 408 -10.59 8.54 7.53
C VAL A 408 -12.11 8.42 7.64
N TYR A 409 -12.83 8.47 6.52
CA TYR A 409 -14.28 8.27 6.47
C TYR A 409 -14.70 6.87 6.95
N ALA A 410 -14.13 5.80 6.37
CA ALA A 410 -14.42 4.42 6.75
C ALA A 410 -14.07 4.17 8.23
N PHE A 411 -12.87 4.57 8.67
CA PHE A 411 -12.45 4.40 10.05
C PHE A 411 -13.27 5.25 11.03
N GLY A 412 -13.79 6.41 10.61
CA GLY A 412 -14.75 7.21 11.36
C GLY A 412 -16.13 6.55 11.46
N ARG A 413 -16.56 5.80 10.43
CA ARG A 413 -17.79 5.01 10.42
C ARG A 413 -17.78 3.90 11.47
N ASP A 414 -16.67 3.19 11.63
CA ASP A 414 -16.53 2.09 12.60
C ASP A 414 -16.17 2.56 14.02
N HIS A 415 -16.43 3.84 14.31
CA HIS A 415 -16.12 4.50 15.57
C HIS A 415 -14.61 4.42 15.95
N GLY A 416 -13.72 4.48 14.96
CA GLY A 416 -12.26 4.55 15.16
C GLY A 416 -11.74 5.94 15.58
N LEU A 417 -12.53 6.99 15.32
CA LEU A 417 -12.19 8.39 15.62
C LEU A 417 -13.14 9.01 16.66
N PRO A 418 -12.64 9.87 17.58
CA PRO A 418 -13.48 10.66 18.47
C PRO A 418 -14.33 11.64 17.64
N PHE A 419 -15.55 11.95 18.08
CA PHE A 419 -16.55 12.71 17.30
C PHE A 419 -16.94 12.05 15.96
N ASN A 420 -17.08 10.71 15.95
CA ASN A 420 -17.51 9.89 14.80
C ASN A 420 -18.64 10.51 13.94
N SER A 421 -19.66 11.10 14.55
CA SER A 421 -20.79 11.75 13.86
C SER A 421 -20.40 12.92 12.95
N LEU A 422 -19.23 13.54 13.13
CA LEU A 422 -18.70 14.54 12.21
C LEU A 422 -18.03 13.90 10.99
N TRP A 423 -17.33 12.79 11.17
CA TRP A 423 -16.55 12.13 10.12
C TRP A 423 -17.41 11.26 9.19
N GLN A 424 -18.54 10.77 9.71
CA GLN A 424 -19.56 10.03 8.98
C GLN A 424 -20.45 10.91 8.08
N GLN A 425 -20.45 12.23 8.28
CA GLN A 425 -21.27 13.13 7.46
C GLN A 425 -20.77 13.17 6.01
N VAL A 426 -21.70 12.85 5.11
CA VAL A 426 -21.52 12.98 3.67
C VAL A 426 -22.57 13.94 3.13
N ASP A 427 -22.12 15.10 2.68
CA ASP A 427 -23.02 16.12 2.11
C ASP A 427 -23.58 15.63 0.77
N THR A 428 -24.87 15.33 0.72
CA THR A 428 -25.65 15.32 -0.52
C THR A 428 -25.85 16.76 -1.00
N MET A 429 -24.90 17.29 -1.78
CA MET A 429 -25.18 18.49 -2.57
C MET A 429 -26.19 18.18 -3.67
N GLU A 430 -27.07 19.14 -3.96
CA GLU A 430 -28.37 18.97 -4.66
C GLU A 430 -28.33 18.36 -6.07
N ASN A 431 -27.14 18.10 -6.64
CA ASN A 431 -27.00 17.20 -7.79
C ASN A 431 -25.75 16.32 -7.66
N GLU A 432 -25.99 15.02 -7.48
CA GLU A 432 -25.16 13.88 -7.89
C GLU A 432 -23.83 13.52 -7.18
N GLU A 433 -23.21 14.34 -6.34
CA GLU A 433 -21.87 14.05 -5.78
C GLU A 433 -21.86 13.85 -4.25
N ILE A 434 -21.45 12.64 -3.84
CA ILE A 434 -21.33 12.21 -2.45
C ILE A 434 -19.83 12.13 -2.13
N VAL A 435 -19.34 13.04 -1.28
CA VAL A 435 -17.93 13.19 -0.88
C VAL A 435 -17.85 13.41 0.64
N PRO A 436 -16.98 12.69 1.38
CA PRO A 436 -16.82 12.88 2.82
C PRO A 436 -15.99 14.13 3.12
N LYS A 437 -16.61 15.31 2.98
CA LYS A 437 -15.95 16.62 3.10
C LYS A 437 -15.24 16.80 4.44
N ASN A 438 -15.85 16.38 5.55
CA ASN A 438 -15.27 16.52 6.88
C ASN A 438 -14.01 15.66 7.06
N ALA A 439 -14.02 14.42 6.57
CA ALA A 439 -12.85 13.53 6.59
C ALA A 439 -11.71 14.05 5.69
N LEU A 440 -12.05 14.66 4.55
CA LEU A 440 -11.09 15.33 3.68
C LEU A 440 -10.48 16.56 4.35
N LEU A 441 -11.29 17.46 4.92
CA LEU A 441 -10.82 18.66 5.60
C LEU A 441 -9.99 18.34 6.85
N LEU A 442 -10.31 17.27 7.59
CA LEU A 442 -9.46 16.75 8.66
C LEU A 442 -8.08 16.33 8.11
N SER A 443 -8.06 15.58 7.01
CA SER A 443 -6.82 15.13 6.37
C SER A 443 -5.96 16.31 5.91
N VAL A 444 -6.58 17.34 5.32
CA VAL A 444 -5.92 18.60 4.94
C VAL A 444 -5.38 19.33 6.17
N GLY A 445 -6.18 19.48 7.24
CA GLY A 445 -5.79 20.17 8.46
C GLY A 445 -4.61 19.52 9.18
N VAL A 446 -4.63 18.18 9.33
CA VAL A 446 -3.51 17.41 9.88
C VAL A 446 -2.26 17.56 9.00
N SER A 447 -2.43 17.56 7.68
CA SER A 447 -1.31 17.71 6.75
C SER A 447 -0.68 19.09 6.84
N CYS A 448 -1.48 20.16 6.85
CA CYS A 448 -0.96 21.51 7.04
C CYS A 448 -0.24 21.67 8.39
N PHE A 449 -0.78 21.07 9.46
CA PHE A 449 -0.16 21.11 10.79
C PHE A 449 1.20 20.36 10.81
N LEU A 450 1.24 19.11 10.35
CA LEU A 450 2.47 18.31 10.33
C LEU A 450 3.50 18.83 9.32
N GLY A 451 3.06 19.31 8.15
CA GLY A 451 3.93 19.94 7.16
C GLY A 451 4.61 21.21 7.69
N SER A 452 3.95 21.96 8.58
CA SER A 452 4.53 23.15 9.21
C SER A 452 5.73 22.83 10.13
N PHE A 453 5.91 21.59 10.58
CA PHE A 453 7.10 21.19 11.35
C PHE A 453 8.39 21.18 10.52
N SER A 454 8.31 21.24 9.18
CA SER A 454 9.49 21.42 8.31
C SER A 454 10.30 22.67 8.70
N LEU A 455 9.64 23.77 9.09
CA LEU A 455 10.28 24.99 9.60
C LEU A 455 11.01 24.81 10.94
N VAL A 456 10.67 23.77 11.69
CA VAL A 456 11.28 23.48 13.01
C VAL A 456 12.48 22.55 12.85
N SER A 457 12.35 21.51 12.01
CA SER A 457 13.44 20.58 11.71
C SER A 457 13.15 19.74 10.47
N SER A 458 13.99 19.90 9.45
CA SER A 458 14.01 19.04 8.24
C SER A 458 14.26 17.57 8.59
N SER A 459 15.02 17.29 9.66
CA SER A 459 15.28 15.92 10.14
C SER A 459 14.03 15.28 10.76
N ALA A 460 13.23 16.05 11.50
CA ALA A 460 11.93 15.59 12.00
C ALA A 460 10.93 15.37 10.86
N PHE A 461 10.98 16.22 9.82
CA PHE A 461 10.17 16.03 8.61
C PHE A 461 10.52 14.74 7.86
N ASN A 462 11.80 14.49 7.61
CA ASN A 462 12.26 13.25 6.97
C ASN A 462 11.88 11.99 7.77
N ALA A 463 11.83 12.09 9.10
CA ALA A 463 11.35 11.03 9.96
C ALA A 463 9.84 10.76 9.81
N PHE A 464 9.02 11.76 9.47
CA PHE A 464 7.62 11.52 9.09
C PHE A 464 7.50 10.71 7.80
N VAL A 465 8.33 11.00 6.78
CA VAL A 465 8.35 10.24 5.52
C VAL A 465 8.70 8.77 5.77
N GLY A 466 9.77 8.49 6.52
CA GLY A 466 10.13 7.12 6.89
C GLY A 466 9.05 6.42 7.74
N CYS A 467 8.42 7.15 8.66
CA CYS A 467 7.30 6.65 9.46
C CYS A 467 6.06 6.32 8.59
N ALA A 468 5.83 7.03 7.49
CA ALA A 468 4.75 6.75 6.53
C ALA A 468 4.90 5.34 5.94
N VAL A 469 6.08 5.05 5.40
CA VAL A 469 6.44 3.76 4.78
C VAL A 469 6.33 2.63 5.80
N ILE A 470 6.88 2.80 7.01
CA ILE A 470 6.79 1.80 8.09
C ILE A 470 5.32 1.53 8.46
N SER A 471 4.51 2.58 8.61
CA SER A 471 3.09 2.45 9.01
C SER A 471 2.27 1.73 7.95
N LEU A 472 2.44 2.06 6.66
CA LEU A 472 1.73 1.35 5.58
C LEU A 472 2.17 -0.10 5.43
N ASN A 473 3.47 -0.40 5.59
CA ASN A 473 3.97 -1.78 5.58
C ASN A 473 3.40 -2.60 6.74
N LEU A 474 3.27 -2.02 7.93
CA LEU A 474 2.58 -2.67 9.06
C LEU A 474 1.08 -2.84 8.80
N ALA A 475 0.40 -1.81 8.29
CA ALA A 475 -1.03 -1.88 8.01
C ALA A 475 -1.37 -2.99 7.00
N ASN A 476 -0.54 -3.17 5.96
CA ASN A 476 -0.67 -4.27 5.00
C ASN A 476 -0.18 -5.62 5.57
N GLY A 477 0.82 -5.62 6.45
CA GLY A 477 1.43 -6.83 7.00
C GLY A 477 0.64 -7.53 8.10
N ILE A 478 -0.07 -6.80 8.95
CA ILE A 478 -0.88 -7.36 10.06
C ILE A 478 -1.97 -8.34 9.57
N PRO A 479 -2.79 -8.07 8.52
CA PRO A 479 -3.74 -9.05 8.01
C PRO A 479 -3.06 -10.27 7.37
N ILE A 480 -1.93 -10.09 6.68
CA ILE A 480 -1.14 -11.21 6.11
C ILE A 480 -0.58 -12.11 7.23
N LEU A 481 -0.08 -11.52 8.31
CA LEU A 481 0.37 -12.26 9.49
C LEU A 481 -0.79 -12.99 10.18
N SER A 482 -1.94 -12.31 10.35
CA SER A 482 -3.16 -12.89 10.95
C SER A 482 -3.67 -14.09 10.14
N SER A 483 -3.61 -13.99 8.81
CA SER A 483 -3.87 -15.05 7.84
C SER A 483 -3.00 -16.30 8.08
N ILE A 484 -1.68 -16.14 8.23
CA ILE A 484 -0.76 -17.26 8.53
C ILE A 484 -1.07 -17.87 9.89
N LEU A 485 -1.20 -17.04 10.94
CA LEU A 485 -1.43 -17.49 12.32
C LEU A 485 -2.71 -18.32 12.45
N ASN A 486 -3.75 -17.97 11.69
CA ASN A 486 -5.02 -18.70 11.64
C ASN A 486 -5.11 -19.69 10.46
N LYS A 487 -3.96 -20.18 10.00
CA LYS A 487 -3.82 -21.27 9.03
C LYS A 487 -4.61 -21.06 7.71
N ARG A 488 -4.74 -19.80 7.28
CA ARG A 488 -5.50 -19.36 6.09
C ARG A 488 -6.97 -19.83 6.03
N LYS A 489 -7.53 -20.43 7.11
CA LYS A 489 -8.87 -21.05 7.10
C LYS A 489 -9.99 -20.09 6.74
N LYS A 490 -9.87 -18.83 7.16
CA LYS A 490 -10.83 -17.76 6.88
C LYS A 490 -10.74 -17.18 5.46
N ILE A 491 -9.82 -17.64 4.62
CA ILE A 491 -9.59 -17.12 3.26
C ILE A 491 -10.09 -18.08 2.18
N LYS A 492 -10.47 -19.31 2.56
CA LYS A 492 -11.10 -20.28 1.67
C LYS A 492 -12.38 -19.70 1.04
N GLY A 493 -12.72 -20.17 -0.15
CA GLY A 493 -13.83 -19.62 -0.96
C GLY A 493 -13.51 -18.29 -1.68
N SER A 494 -12.30 -17.71 -1.55
CA SER A 494 -11.92 -16.46 -2.23
C SER A 494 -12.07 -16.50 -3.76
N ALA A 495 -12.53 -15.41 -4.36
CA ALA A 495 -12.63 -15.25 -5.82
C ALA A 495 -11.25 -15.22 -6.53
N PHE A 496 -10.17 -14.91 -5.80
CA PHE A 496 -8.79 -15.00 -6.29
C PHE A 496 -7.99 -15.93 -5.36
N LYS A 497 -7.87 -17.21 -5.73
CA LYS A 497 -7.18 -18.24 -4.93
C LYS A 497 -5.68 -18.33 -5.32
N LEU A 498 -4.76 -18.12 -4.38
CA LEU A 498 -3.34 -18.52 -4.52
C LEU A 498 -3.12 -20.01 -4.28
N ARG A 499 -4.13 -20.74 -3.79
CA ARG A 499 -4.09 -22.18 -3.53
C ARG A 499 -2.83 -22.55 -2.70
N LYS A 500 -2.11 -23.58 -3.16
CA LYS A 500 -0.96 -24.23 -2.50
C LYS A 500 0.24 -23.29 -2.30
N ILE A 501 0.49 -22.35 -3.21
CA ILE A 501 1.63 -21.41 -3.08
C ILE A 501 1.37 -20.27 -2.09
N GLY A 502 0.12 -19.99 -1.73
CA GLY A 502 -0.22 -18.84 -0.90
C GLY A 502 0.39 -18.86 0.50
N TYR A 503 0.66 -20.03 1.09
CA TYR A 503 1.40 -20.12 2.35
C TYR A 503 2.83 -19.59 2.22
N LEU A 504 3.55 -20.01 1.18
CA LEU A 504 4.91 -19.54 0.88
C LEU A 504 4.91 -18.04 0.57
N VAL A 505 3.96 -17.58 -0.23
CA VAL A 505 3.77 -16.15 -0.57
C VAL A 505 3.53 -15.31 0.68
N ASN A 506 2.64 -15.73 1.58
CA ASN A 506 2.34 -14.99 2.80
C ASN A 506 3.56 -14.96 3.75
N ILE A 507 4.26 -16.09 3.92
CA ILE A 507 5.47 -16.17 4.78
C ILE A 507 6.57 -15.24 4.26
N LEU A 508 6.89 -15.30 2.96
CA LEU A 508 7.90 -14.44 2.34
C LEU A 508 7.50 -12.96 2.41
N SER A 509 6.21 -12.65 2.25
CA SER A 509 5.65 -11.30 2.43
C SER A 509 5.88 -10.77 3.85
N CYS A 510 5.56 -11.57 4.88
CA CYS A 510 5.80 -11.16 6.27
C CYS A 510 7.30 -10.98 6.59
N ILE A 511 8.16 -11.89 6.11
CA ILE A 511 9.62 -11.77 6.29
C ILE A 511 10.14 -10.49 5.63
N PHE A 512 9.70 -10.19 4.40
CA PHE A 512 10.14 -9.01 3.68
C PHE A 512 9.61 -7.70 4.29
N ILE A 513 8.38 -7.68 4.78
CA ILE A 513 7.82 -6.54 5.52
C ILE A 513 8.64 -6.28 6.80
N VAL A 514 8.94 -7.31 7.58
CA VAL A 514 9.77 -7.18 8.80
C VAL A 514 11.18 -6.69 8.44
N LEU A 515 11.81 -7.26 7.40
CA LEU A 515 13.11 -6.82 6.91
C LEU A 515 13.08 -5.35 6.46
N THR A 516 12.05 -4.93 5.72
CA THR A 516 11.88 -3.56 5.24
C THR A 516 11.74 -2.58 6.40
N ILE A 517 10.93 -2.90 7.42
CA ILE A 517 10.78 -2.08 8.63
C ILE A 517 12.12 -1.94 9.36
N ILE A 518 12.84 -3.05 9.57
CA ILE A 518 14.16 -3.05 10.21
C ILE A 518 15.14 -2.19 9.40
N VAL A 519 15.20 -2.37 8.08
CA VAL A 519 16.15 -1.65 7.22
C VAL A 519 15.84 -0.16 7.13
N LEU A 520 14.56 0.25 7.14
CA LEU A 520 14.15 1.66 7.23
C LEU A 520 14.55 2.33 8.57
N CYS A 521 14.95 1.56 9.58
CA CYS A 521 15.52 2.09 10.82
C CYS A 521 17.01 2.47 10.69
N PHE A 522 17.73 1.96 9.70
CA PHE A 522 19.17 2.22 9.53
C PHE A 522 19.42 3.53 8.77
N PRO A 523 20.53 4.23 9.04
CA PRO A 523 20.98 5.34 8.19
C PRO A 523 21.70 4.81 6.93
N PRO A 524 21.56 5.45 5.76
CA PRO A 524 22.28 5.09 4.53
C PRO A 524 23.82 5.09 4.69
N SER A 525 24.35 5.98 5.52
CA SER A 525 25.77 6.04 5.87
C SER A 525 25.97 5.91 7.38
N ARG A 526 27.08 5.29 7.78
CA ARG A 526 27.51 5.22 9.19
C ARG A 526 27.98 6.55 9.76
N TYR A 527 28.35 7.51 8.91
CA TYR A 527 28.85 8.82 9.32
C TYR A 527 27.67 9.75 9.68
N ILE A 528 27.03 9.48 10.82
CA ILE A 528 25.85 10.21 11.30
C ILE A 528 26.21 11.37 12.24
N ASP A 529 25.47 12.47 12.09
CA ASP A 529 25.40 13.58 13.04
C ASP A 529 23.95 13.73 13.54
N ILE A 530 23.73 14.46 14.64
CA ILE A 530 22.42 14.74 15.23
C ILE A 530 21.45 15.33 14.18
N ARG A 531 21.95 16.08 13.20
CA ARG A 531 21.17 16.66 12.10
C ARG A 531 20.84 15.68 10.98
N THR A 532 21.69 14.68 10.73
CA THR A 532 21.59 13.73 9.60
C THR A 532 21.10 12.34 10.00
N MET A 533 20.95 12.06 11.31
CA MET A 533 20.45 10.78 11.81
C MET A 533 18.99 10.53 11.36
N ASN A 534 18.69 9.26 11.07
CA ASN A 534 17.34 8.80 10.74
C ASN A 534 16.48 8.66 12.02
N TYR A 535 15.56 9.60 12.25
CA TYR A 535 14.64 9.57 13.41
C TYR A 535 13.31 8.84 13.14
N ALA A 536 13.12 8.19 11.98
CA ALA A 536 11.84 7.56 11.62
C ALA A 536 11.35 6.56 12.68
N VAL A 537 12.27 5.82 13.30
CA VAL A 537 12.02 4.86 14.39
C VAL A 537 11.42 5.53 15.62
N LEU A 538 12.03 6.65 16.05
CA LEU A 538 11.60 7.40 17.22
C LEU A 538 10.18 7.96 17.00
N VAL A 539 9.96 8.58 15.85
CA VAL A 539 8.65 9.12 15.44
C VAL A 539 7.60 8.01 15.34
N PHE A 540 7.94 6.87 14.76
CA PHE A 540 7.06 5.71 14.67
C PHE A 540 6.67 5.16 16.06
N PHE A 541 7.62 5.03 17.00
CA PHE A 541 7.30 4.61 18.37
C PHE A 541 6.45 5.64 19.11
N LEU A 542 6.69 6.94 18.92
CA LEU A 542 5.86 8.01 19.51
C LEU A 542 4.41 7.93 19.03
N PHE A 543 4.18 7.78 17.72
CA PHE A 543 2.83 7.58 17.19
C PHE A 543 2.21 6.25 17.66
N THR A 544 2.96 5.15 17.65
CA THR A 544 2.49 3.84 18.13
C THR A 544 2.07 3.89 19.61
N PHE A 545 2.82 4.61 20.44
CA PHE A 545 2.49 4.85 21.84
C PHE A 545 1.21 5.70 21.99
N GLY A 546 1.04 6.73 21.16
CA GLY A 546 -0.21 7.50 21.08
C GLY A 546 -1.42 6.64 20.69
N ILE A 547 -1.27 5.78 19.68
CA ILE A 547 -2.30 4.82 19.22
C ILE A 547 -2.67 3.84 20.35
N ALA A 548 -1.68 3.35 21.10
CA ALA A 548 -1.88 2.46 22.24
C ALA A 548 -2.63 3.17 23.39
N ILE A 549 -2.26 4.40 23.74
CA ILE A 549 -3.00 5.21 24.72
C ILE A 549 -4.44 5.44 24.25
N GLY A 550 -4.64 5.77 22.97
CA GLY A 550 -5.95 5.92 22.35
C GLY A 550 -6.81 4.65 22.50
N TYR A 551 -6.21 3.47 22.29
CA TYR A 551 -6.90 2.19 22.50
C TYR A 551 -7.35 1.99 23.94
N PHE A 552 -6.44 2.11 24.91
CA PHE A 552 -6.74 1.81 26.31
C PHE A 552 -7.64 2.86 26.98
N SER A 553 -7.56 4.13 26.58
CA SER A 553 -8.39 5.21 27.12
C SER A 553 -9.79 5.25 26.52
N TRP A 554 -9.92 5.08 25.20
CA TRP A 554 -11.16 5.30 24.46
C TRP A 554 -11.55 4.15 23.52
N GLY A 555 -10.62 3.66 22.69
CA GLY A 555 -10.89 2.66 21.65
C GLY A 555 -11.55 1.39 22.19
N LYS A 556 -11.05 0.84 23.30
CA LYS A 556 -11.58 -0.37 23.95
C LYS A 556 -13.07 -0.30 24.34
N LYS A 557 -13.63 0.91 24.47
CA LYS A 557 -15.05 1.12 24.84
C LYS A 557 -15.94 1.52 23.66
N ASN A 558 -15.37 2.10 22.60
CA ASN A 558 -16.14 2.79 21.55
C ASN A 558 -15.92 2.21 20.16
N PHE A 559 -14.75 1.59 19.89
CA PHE A 559 -14.43 1.01 18.59
C PHE A 559 -15.16 -0.31 18.40
N GLN A 560 -16.01 -0.38 17.37
CA GLN A 560 -16.85 -1.55 17.10
C GLN A 560 -16.24 -2.49 16.06
N GLY A 561 -15.33 -1.99 15.21
CA GLY A 561 -14.75 -2.75 14.11
C GLY A 561 -15.76 -3.04 12.98
N PRO A 562 -15.44 -3.95 12.05
CA PRO A 562 -16.33 -4.27 10.93
C PRO A 562 -17.66 -4.89 11.39
N LEU A 563 -18.77 -4.28 10.96
CA LEU A 563 -20.11 -4.85 11.08
C LEU A 563 -20.34 -5.87 9.95
N LEU A 564 -19.99 -7.12 10.22
CA LEU A 564 -20.28 -8.26 9.34
C LEU A 564 -21.78 -8.52 9.27
N ASP A 565 -22.30 -8.81 8.08
CA ASP A 565 -23.67 -9.27 7.93
C ASP A 565 -23.78 -10.76 8.25
N ARG A 566 -24.30 -11.07 9.44
CA ARG A 566 -24.39 -12.45 9.94
C ARG A 566 -25.57 -13.22 9.38
N ASP A 567 -26.58 -12.52 8.87
CA ASP A 567 -27.81 -13.13 8.40
C ASP A 567 -27.61 -13.69 6.98
N TYR A 568 -26.92 -12.95 6.12
CA TYR A 568 -26.49 -13.43 4.79
C TYR A 568 -25.59 -14.68 4.86
N SER A 569 -24.61 -14.70 5.76
CA SER A 569 -23.70 -15.85 5.96
C SER A 569 -24.39 -17.06 6.62
N ALA A 570 -25.61 -16.91 7.15
CA ALA A 570 -26.45 -18.03 7.59
C ALA A 570 -27.30 -18.59 6.44
N GLU A 571 -27.89 -17.72 5.59
CA GLU A 571 -28.65 -18.15 4.42
C GLU A 571 -27.78 -18.90 3.39
N SER A 572 -26.53 -18.48 3.17
CA SER A 572 -25.59 -19.19 2.30
C SER A 572 -25.24 -20.60 2.81
N GLN A 573 -25.17 -20.78 4.13
CA GLN A 573 -24.95 -22.10 4.75
C GLN A 573 -26.19 -22.99 4.66
N ILE A 574 -27.40 -22.44 4.76
CA ILE A 574 -28.65 -23.21 4.58
C ILE A 574 -28.78 -23.72 3.14
N GLY A 575 -28.30 -22.96 2.15
CA GLY A 575 -28.31 -23.36 0.73
C GLY A 575 -27.36 -24.52 0.35
N THR A 576 -26.54 -25.03 1.27
CA THR A 576 -25.54 -26.09 0.99
C THR A 576 -25.86 -27.45 1.64
N VAL A 577 -27.06 -27.63 2.20
CA VAL A 577 -27.52 -28.95 2.68
C VAL A 577 -27.82 -29.86 1.47
N PRO A 578 -27.17 -31.04 1.32
CA PRO A 578 -27.52 -31.99 0.27
C PRO A 578 -28.93 -32.53 0.49
N LEU A 579 -29.75 -32.52 -0.56
CA LEU A 579 -31.16 -32.97 -0.53
C LEU A 579 -31.35 -34.47 -0.22
N GLU A 580 -30.29 -35.27 -0.11
CA GLU A 580 -30.34 -36.72 0.09
C GLU A 580 -30.79 -37.16 1.50
N ILE A 581 -30.79 -36.28 2.51
CA ILE A 581 -31.17 -36.68 3.88
C ILE A 581 -32.70 -36.71 4.08
N ILE A 582 -33.49 -36.01 3.26
CA ILE A 582 -34.96 -35.90 3.44
C ILE A 582 -35.73 -37.13 2.89
N GLN A 583 -35.11 -38.01 2.10
CA GLN A 583 -35.80 -39.16 1.47
C GLN A 583 -35.57 -40.54 2.13
N SER A 584 -35.06 -40.60 3.38
CA SER A 584 -34.67 -41.89 4.00
C SER A 584 -35.39 -42.27 5.31
N HIS A 585 -36.48 -41.59 5.68
CA HIS A 585 -37.26 -41.89 6.90
C HIS A 585 -38.79 -41.95 6.70
N ASP A 586 -39.22 -42.46 5.55
CA ASP A 586 -40.61 -42.92 5.35
C ASP A 586 -40.66 -44.46 5.29
N HIS A 587 -40.52 -45.09 6.46
CA HIS A 587 -41.08 -46.42 6.72
C HIS A 587 -41.23 -46.66 8.22
N ASP A 588 -42.41 -47.15 8.60
CA ASP A 588 -42.83 -47.61 9.93
C ASP A 588 -42.82 -46.57 11.07
N ILE A 589 -44.02 -46.07 11.41
CA ILE A 589 -44.69 -46.37 12.69
C ILE A 589 -46.19 -46.12 12.54
N SER A 590 -46.99 -47.09 12.98
CA SER A 590 -48.43 -46.97 13.18
C SER A 590 -48.73 -46.85 14.68
N GLY A 591 -49.52 -45.86 15.09
CA GLY A 591 -49.92 -45.71 16.50
C GLY A 591 -50.55 -44.35 16.85
N ASP A 592 -51.64 -44.41 17.63
CA ASP A 592 -52.45 -43.28 18.13
C ASP A 592 -51.65 -42.13 18.78
N GLY A 593 -52.16 -40.89 18.65
CA GLY A 593 -51.74 -39.76 19.50
C GLY A 593 -52.30 -38.40 19.09
N GLN A 594 -53.13 -37.78 19.93
CA GLN A 594 -53.72 -36.45 19.71
C GLN A 594 -52.75 -35.29 19.97
N PHE A 595 -52.69 -34.30 19.07
CA PHE A 595 -52.35 -32.89 19.35
C PHE A 595 -53.13 -32.03 18.33
N VAL A 596 -54.30 -31.49 18.69
CA VAL A 596 -54.54 -30.15 19.28
C VAL A 596 -54.19 -28.99 18.31
N GLU A 597 -55.24 -28.32 17.83
CA GLU A 597 -55.19 -27.04 17.10
C GLU A 597 -54.87 -25.88 18.05
N GLU A 598 -54.10 -24.88 17.58
CA GLU A 598 -54.20 -23.48 18.01
C GLU A 598 -53.92 -22.56 16.79
N ASP A 599 -54.67 -21.46 16.68
CA ASP A 599 -54.90 -20.70 15.44
C ASP A 599 -53.70 -19.84 14.93
N PRO A 600 -53.57 -19.66 13.59
CA PRO A 600 -52.73 -18.64 12.98
C PRO A 600 -53.53 -17.39 12.54
N GLU A 601 -53.67 -16.39 13.43
CA GLU A 601 -54.02 -15.01 13.01
C GLU A 601 -52.78 -14.11 13.02
N TYR A 602 -52.12 -13.98 11.86
CA TYR A 602 -51.80 -12.67 11.25
C TYR A 602 -51.30 -12.85 9.80
N PHE A 603 -51.40 -11.78 9.00
CA PHE A 603 -51.10 -11.73 7.55
C PHE A 603 -52.10 -12.43 6.61
N ARG A 604 -53.18 -11.68 6.34
CA ARG A 604 -54.08 -11.89 5.20
C ARG A 604 -53.77 -10.86 4.11
N HIS A 605 -54.01 -11.24 2.85
CA HIS A 605 -53.78 -10.49 1.60
C HIS A 605 -52.30 -10.35 1.22
N GLY A 606 -51.82 -10.86 0.08
CA GLY A 606 -52.50 -11.18 -1.19
C GLY A 606 -52.48 -9.96 -2.13
N SER A 607 -52.30 -10.10 -3.44
CA SER A 607 -52.49 -11.28 -4.30
C SER A 607 -51.70 -11.15 -5.61
N ASP A 608 -51.20 -12.28 -6.10
CA ASP A 608 -51.27 -12.79 -7.49
C ASP A 608 -50.99 -11.82 -8.67
N GLU A 609 -49.98 -12.15 -9.50
CA GLU A 609 -50.22 -12.87 -10.77
C GLU A 609 -48.91 -13.25 -11.50
N ASP A 610 -48.98 -14.38 -12.19
CA ASP A 610 -47.92 -15.21 -12.77
C ASP A 610 -46.91 -14.53 -13.72
N ILE A 611 -45.64 -15.00 -13.64
CA ILE A 611 -44.68 -14.92 -14.75
C ILE A 611 -44.53 -16.33 -15.34
N GLN A 612 -45.08 -16.54 -16.54
CA GLN A 612 -44.73 -17.70 -17.36
C GLN A 612 -43.32 -17.52 -17.94
N MET A 613 -42.47 -18.53 -17.77
CA MET A 613 -41.27 -18.69 -18.59
C MET A 613 -41.68 -19.09 -20.01
N ASP A 614 -41.01 -18.52 -21.01
CA ASP A 614 -40.98 -19.10 -22.35
C ASP A 614 -39.53 -19.14 -22.86
N THR A 615 -39.23 -20.13 -23.70
CA THR A 615 -37.88 -20.63 -23.94
C THR A 615 -37.33 -20.31 -25.32
N ASN A 616 -35.99 -20.22 -25.38
CA ASN A 616 -35.13 -20.64 -26.49
C ASN A 616 -34.86 -19.75 -27.72
N ASP A 617 -33.57 -19.83 -28.10
CA ASP A 617 -32.96 -19.89 -29.43
C ASP A 617 -32.78 -18.63 -30.31
N ASP A 618 -31.51 -18.18 -30.28
CA ASP A 618 -30.57 -18.00 -31.39
C ASP A 618 -30.64 -16.84 -32.42
N ASP A 619 -29.39 -16.47 -32.78
CA ASP A 619 -28.88 -15.97 -34.06
C ASP A 619 -29.10 -14.52 -34.57
N THR A 620 -27.96 -13.81 -34.53
CA THR A 620 -27.34 -13.05 -35.64
C THR A 620 -27.71 -11.58 -35.98
N GLU A 621 -26.65 -10.78 -35.90
CA GLU A 621 -26.14 -9.81 -36.91
C GLU A 621 -26.82 -8.46 -37.23
N THR A 622 -26.02 -7.41 -37.00
CA THR A 622 -25.66 -6.29 -37.91
C THR A 622 -26.39 -4.93 -37.91
N LEU A 623 -25.55 -3.91 -37.69
CA LEU A 623 -25.44 -2.58 -38.34
C LEU A 623 -26.53 -1.47 -38.26
N PHE A 624 -26.10 -0.36 -37.65
CA PHE A 624 -26.07 1.03 -38.16
C PHE A 624 -27.34 1.87 -38.48
N GLU A 625 -27.15 3.17 -38.21
CA GLU A 625 -27.77 4.37 -38.80
C GLU A 625 -29.09 5.00 -38.26
N LEU A 626 -28.95 6.31 -38.03
CA LEU A 626 -29.95 7.38 -37.80
C LEU A 626 -30.21 8.10 -39.16
N PRO A 627 -31.07 9.15 -39.30
CA PRO A 627 -32.06 9.75 -38.41
C PRO A 627 -33.45 10.02 -39.09
N ASP A 628 -34.26 10.87 -38.45
CA ASP A 628 -35.29 11.77 -39.01
C ASP A 628 -36.64 11.25 -39.50
N HIS A 629 -37.70 11.67 -38.78
CA HIS A 629 -38.92 12.15 -39.41
C HIS A 629 -39.57 13.28 -38.61
N SER A 630 -39.54 14.49 -39.15
CA SER A 630 -40.32 15.64 -38.67
C SER A 630 -41.78 15.56 -39.13
N SER A 631 -42.75 15.94 -38.29
CA SER A 631 -44.11 16.26 -38.71
C SER A 631 -44.73 17.33 -37.80
N ILE A 632 -45.46 18.27 -38.42
CA ILE A 632 -45.83 19.57 -37.86
C ILE A 632 -47.28 19.59 -37.37
N SER A 633 -47.55 20.22 -36.23
CA SER A 633 -48.77 21.04 -36.04
C SER A 633 -48.56 22.11 -34.96
N SER A 634 -49.34 23.19 -35.00
CA SER A 634 -48.97 24.47 -34.40
C SER A 634 -50.17 25.34 -33.95
N LEU A 635 -49.88 26.30 -33.06
CA LEU A 635 -50.60 27.57 -32.78
C LEU A 635 -51.96 27.59 -32.05
N ARG A 636 -51.96 28.29 -30.91
CA ARG A 636 -52.93 29.32 -30.44
C ARG A 636 -52.39 29.91 -29.11
N GLU A 637 -51.87 31.13 -29.04
CA GLU A 637 -52.49 32.49 -29.11
C GLU A 637 -53.27 32.93 -27.85
N ASP A 638 -52.82 34.05 -27.27
CA ASP A 638 -53.39 34.83 -26.15
C ASP A 638 -54.73 35.53 -26.49
N PRO A 639 -55.43 36.07 -25.48
CA PRO A 639 -55.67 37.52 -25.55
C PRO A 639 -55.74 38.31 -24.20
N ALA A 640 -54.98 39.41 -24.18
CA ALA A 640 -55.41 40.79 -23.87
C ALA A 640 -55.66 41.33 -22.42
N LYS A 641 -54.94 42.44 -22.16
CA LYS A 641 -55.39 43.77 -21.64
C LYS A 641 -55.31 44.16 -20.13
N ASN A 642 -54.84 45.42 -19.96
CA ASN A 642 -55.14 46.44 -18.94
C ASN A 642 -54.26 46.65 -17.68
N ALA A 643 -53.22 47.48 -17.87
CA ALA A 643 -53.07 48.83 -17.27
C ALA A 643 -53.04 49.06 -15.73
N ARG A 644 -51.83 49.46 -15.24
CA ARG A 644 -51.47 50.53 -14.25
C ARG A 644 -50.04 50.24 -13.75
N SER A 645 -48.98 51.07 -13.83
CA SER A 645 -48.73 52.44 -13.32
C SER A 645 -49.14 52.64 -11.86
N SER A 646 -48.27 52.92 -10.87
CA SER A 646 -46.81 53.12 -10.82
C SER A 646 -46.32 52.67 -9.41
N ASP A 647 -45.16 52.98 -8.80
CA ASP A 647 -44.10 53.99 -9.02
C ASP A 647 -42.78 53.60 -8.28
N GLN A 648 -41.78 54.49 -8.26
CA GLN A 648 -40.66 54.71 -7.28
C GLN A 648 -40.00 53.49 -6.58
N ALA A 649 -38.69 53.23 -6.66
CA ALA A 649 -37.46 54.05 -6.46
C ALA A 649 -36.85 54.00 -5.04
N ASP A 650 -35.55 53.66 -5.03
CA ASP A 650 -34.47 54.07 -4.12
C ASP A 650 -34.32 53.59 -2.66
N THR A 651 -33.03 53.45 -2.30
CA THR A 651 -32.38 53.29 -0.98
C THR A 651 -32.58 51.97 -0.22
N SER A 652 -31.54 51.38 0.38
CA SER A 652 -30.14 51.81 0.59
C SER A 652 -29.17 50.62 0.66
#